data_AF-A0A087CFH2-F1
#
_entry.id   AF-A0A087CFH2-F1
#
_cell.length_a   1.000
_cell.length_b   1.000
_cell.length_c   1.000
_cell.angle_alpha   90.00
_cell.angle_beta   90.00
_cell.angle_gamma   90.00
#
_symmetry.space_group_name_H-M   'P 1'
#
loop_
_entity.id
_entity.type
_entity.pdbx_description
1 polymer ?
#
loop_
_entity_poly.entity_id
_entity_poly.type
_entity_poly.pdbx_seq_one_letter_code
_entity_poly.pdbx_strand_id
1 'polypeptide(L)'
;MGIHVHRRRALSIISMICVFAVAFVFAASSAADVGLYPVDPANTVSFMHQGVTYRIGPMAVDGQGRKAYCMETGTPDELWYAQELPIEDSEPARSVAHLAGALQDDDDPLNQAALAVLVHDHLDLQADAWKSRRSSLGSDRPDVLARAERLWEQAREETPVDGRLGVSFTEGTRKGVVNVRVTNAGGGAAVGVPFTLTLKGPAVFTANGKSTIQGTSISGGIDLEWSATGDGTVEAKLHYEITGAQHLISSQDYFRISGPRQAEAVAEVFQVRKSFSPTLSSVVPDKVVNHGAAVQDTVISGTKAGDVWASGVDVEAQGYYFDALTPQTLGEDFSETGASGTAYLDELKRAGHTPNAYASAVFGRSGESVTVSATTDREGTQNYVAPLSGGFGTWVWIIAVDGQPKQTREFLQEDVVTRFPEPSETLSARAMVAVDSTVTEHSASEGSVISDTISVSGFPDDHGVFAGNAGFGFVADVPIATVSVVWSGDVNDQDKDALYEPRTVEVPTEDAHHRVIGTWEYPARNGAIKVGGGAPDAHGDPVSIVAQSHGYYVFVYSFPGDDRAMAVTSAYDDAWERVRVDQRPHGAQPSLTTMVSPMQVGVADAFHDTALVRGSVEEGSYVTFSAYEALEGSGLPSPAGRRIMNEERVPLDYSLTTQTVRSPAAKARKEGSVFWKATLWNKDGDILDAHYLGIDGETTTISSDERAEGERASSSVTQPVKSLARTGVGLLIALAIVVLVASGVGALMVAAIRRRSG
;
A
#
# COMPACT_ATOMS: atom_id res chain seq x y z
N MET A 1 -13.50 -10.25 -46.13
CA MET A 1 -12.32 -10.27 -47.04
C MET A 1 -11.43 -11.41 -46.55
N GLY A 2 -11.33 -12.57 -47.21
CA GLY A 2 -10.95 -12.76 -48.61
C GLY A 2 -9.51 -13.33 -48.67
N ILE A 3 -9.28 -14.55 -48.14
CA ILE A 3 -9.10 -15.82 -48.90
C ILE A 3 -7.70 -15.96 -49.58
N HIS A 4 -6.82 -16.84 -49.04
CA HIS A 4 -6.11 -17.96 -49.75
C HIS A 4 -4.85 -18.54 -49.05
N VAL A 5 -5.05 -19.64 -48.31
CA VAL A 5 -4.48 -21.01 -48.48
C VAL A 5 -3.12 -21.24 -49.24
N HIS A 6 -2.18 -21.91 -48.52
CA HIS A 6 -1.19 -22.95 -48.93
C HIS A 6 0.29 -22.68 -49.37
N ARG A 7 1.20 -23.24 -48.54
CA ARG A 7 2.35 -24.18 -48.79
C ARG A 7 3.71 -23.73 -49.40
N ARG A 8 4.75 -24.10 -48.63
CA ARG A 8 6.09 -24.67 -48.99
C ARG A 8 7.29 -23.73 -49.32
N ARG A 9 8.29 -23.79 -48.40
CA ARG A 9 9.76 -23.91 -48.57
C ARG A 9 10.50 -23.02 -49.60
N ALA A 10 11.38 -22.13 -49.13
CA ALA A 10 12.82 -22.07 -49.50
C ALA A 10 13.66 -21.03 -48.70
N LEU A 11 14.83 -21.50 -48.24
CA LEU A 11 16.12 -20.90 -47.88
C LEU A 11 16.47 -19.41 -48.10
N SER A 12 17.23 -18.83 -47.14
CA SER A 12 18.53 -18.08 -47.25
C SER A 12 18.86 -17.45 -45.86
N ILE A 13 19.77 -17.96 -45.01
CA ILE A 13 21.25 -17.76 -44.94
C ILE A 13 21.63 -16.26 -44.96
N ILE A 14 22.11 -15.65 -43.86
CA ILE A 14 23.53 -15.40 -43.43
C ILE A 14 23.48 -14.71 -42.02
N SER A 15 24.48 -14.68 -41.11
CA SER A 15 25.46 -15.66 -40.57
C SER A 15 26.38 -14.95 -39.53
N MET A 16 26.52 -15.41 -38.27
CA MET A 16 27.63 -14.98 -37.36
C MET A 16 28.05 -16.03 -36.30
N ILE A 17 28.91 -16.94 -36.75
CA ILE A 17 30.07 -17.59 -36.08
C ILE A 17 30.09 -17.63 -34.53
N CYS A 18 30.01 -18.86 -34.00
CA CYS A 18 30.81 -19.31 -32.86
C CYS A 18 31.39 -20.70 -33.20
N VAL A 19 32.69 -20.91 -32.93
CA VAL A 19 33.44 -22.06 -33.45
C VAL A 19 33.36 -23.25 -32.49
N PHE A 20 32.56 -24.26 -32.86
CA PHE A 20 32.70 -25.64 -32.38
C PHE A 20 32.81 -26.58 -33.59
N ALA A 21 33.97 -26.58 -34.22
CA ALA A 21 34.29 -27.53 -35.28
C ALA A 21 34.70 -28.87 -34.66
N VAL A 22 33.71 -29.72 -34.35
CA VAL A 22 33.97 -31.14 -34.08
C VAL A 22 34.35 -31.81 -35.39
N ALA A 23 35.66 -31.81 -35.67
CA ALA A 23 36.23 -32.53 -36.80
C ALA A 23 36.27 -34.03 -36.48
N PHE A 24 35.16 -34.74 -36.70
CA PHE A 24 35.16 -36.20 -36.85
C PHE A 24 35.81 -36.58 -38.19
N VAL A 25 37.10 -36.28 -38.30
CA VAL A 25 37.96 -36.92 -39.30
C VAL A 25 38.20 -38.33 -38.77
N PHE A 26 37.58 -39.31 -39.41
CA PHE A 26 38.09 -40.69 -39.39
C PHE A 26 39.44 -40.68 -40.11
N ALA A 27 40.47 -40.18 -39.42
CA ALA A 27 41.80 -40.64 -39.64
C ALA A 27 41.74 -42.12 -39.28
N ALA A 28 41.86 -42.99 -40.27
CA ALA A 28 42.33 -44.33 -40.01
C ALA A 28 43.75 -44.14 -39.46
N SER A 29 43.85 -44.08 -38.13
CA SER A 29 45.13 -44.09 -37.43
C SER A 29 45.85 -45.32 -37.94
N SER A 30 46.90 -45.11 -38.75
CA SER A 30 47.89 -46.14 -38.99
C SER A 30 48.31 -46.63 -37.61
N ALA A 31 48.15 -47.93 -37.36
CA ALA A 31 48.53 -48.54 -36.10
C ALA A 31 50.04 -48.33 -35.89
N ALA A 32 50.39 -47.24 -35.21
CA ALA A 32 51.67 -47.11 -34.54
C ALA A 32 51.69 -48.17 -33.45
N ASP A 33 52.84 -48.83 -33.27
CA ASP A 33 52.98 -50.00 -32.41
C ASP A 33 52.23 -49.85 -31.08
N VAL A 34 51.13 -50.61 -30.94
CA VAL A 34 50.45 -50.82 -29.66
C VAL A 34 51.24 -51.89 -28.90
N GLY A 35 52.47 -51.53 -28.57
CA GLY A 35 53.46 -52.41 -27.96
C GLY A 35 53.76 -51.99 -26.52
N LEU A 36 54.02 -52.99 -25.69
CA LEU A 36 54.79 -52.81 -24.47
C LEU A 36 56.25 -53.14 -24.82
N TYR A 37 57.18 -52.40 -24.22
CA TYR A 37 58.62 -52.59 -24.40
C TYR A 37 59.24 -53.07 -23.07
N PRO A 38 60.34 -53.86 -23.11
CA PRO A 38 61.01 -54.28 -21.90
C PRO A 38 61.45 -53.06 -21.09
N VAL A 39 61.20 -53.06 -19.79
CA VAL A 39 61.83 -52.09 -18.89
C VAL A 39 63.30 -52.43 -18.70
N ASP A 40 64.12 -51.46 -18.28
CA ASP A 40 65.47 -51.75 -17.78
C ASP A 40 65.37 -52.68 -16.55
N PRO A 41 66.03 -53.86 -16.53
CA PRO A 41 66.08 -54.73 -15.37
C PRO A 41 66.58 -54.05 -14.10
N ALA A 42 67.35 -52.95 -14.21
CA ALA A 42 67.80 -52.12 -13.10
C ALA A 42 66.65 -51.46 -12.31
N ASN A 43 65.47 -51.32 -12.91
CA ASN A 43 64.25 -50.78 -12.26
C ASN A 43 63.47 -51.86 -11.48
N THR A 44 64.01 -53.08 -11.34
CA THR A 44 63.34 -54.22 -10.70
C THR A 44 64.15 -54.80 -9.54
N VAL A 45 63.46 -55.37 -8.56
CA VAL A 45 64.06 -56.12 -7.43
C VAL A 45 63.85 -57.61 -7.64
N SER A 46 64.92 -58.39 -7.54
CA SER A 46 64.84 -59.86 -7.50
C SER A 46 64.56 -60.38 -6.08
N PHE A 47 63.78 -61.45 -5.97
CA PHE A 47 63.55 -62.21 -4.73
C PHE A 47 63.33 -63.71 -5.00
N MET A 48 63.52 -64.56 -3.99
CA MET A 48 63.34 -66.01 -4.08
C MET A 48 61.97 -66.47 -3.58
N HIS A 49 61.30 -67.32 -4.35
CA HIS A 49 60.09 -68.05 -3.92
C HIS A 49 60.13 -69.49 -4.42
N GLN A 50 59.98 -70.45 -3.49
CA GLN A 50 59.98 -71.91 -3.77
C GLN A 50 61.16 -72.41 -4.62
N GLY A 51 62.33 -71.77 -4.51
CA GLY A 51 63.54 -72.13 -5.25
C GLY A 51 63.68 -71.49 -6.64
N VAL A 52 62.75 -70.62 -7.04
CA VAL A 52 62.78 -69.84 -8.28
C VAL A 52 63.02 -68.36 -7.95
N THR A 53 63.82 -67.67 -8.76
CA THR A 53 64.02 -66.22 -8.68
C THR A 53 62.93 -65.49 -9.45
N TYR A 54 62.19 -64.62 -8.78
CA TYR A 54 61.19 -63.72 -9.35
C TYR A 54 61.73 -62.28 -9.36
N ARG A 55 61.16 -61.43 -10.20
CA ARG A 55 61.39 -59.98 -10.22
C ARG A 55 60.10 -59.25 -9.82
N ILE A 56 60.23 -58.11 -9.16
CA ILE A 56 59.12 -57.21 -8.82
C ILE A 56 59.50 -55.76 -9.12
N GLY A 57 58.57 -55.01 -9.69
CA GLY A 57 58.78 -53.69 -10.29
C GLY A 57 57.85 -53.50 -11.48
N PRO A 58 58.00 -52.42 -12.27
CA PRO A 58 57.41 -52.34 -13.60
C PRO A 58 57.97 -53.50 -14.43
N MET A 59 57.14 -54.17 -15.21
CA MET A 59 57.58 -55.24 -16.11
C MET A 59 57.73 -54.76 -17.55
N ALA A 60 57.02 -53.68 -17.91
CA ALA A 60 57.12 -53.07 -19.22
C ALA A 60 56.89 -51.55 -19.18
N VAL A 61 57.17 -50.89 -20.32
CA VAL A 61 56.84 -49.49 -20.58
C VAL A 61 56.12 -49.38 -21.92
N ASP A 62 55.18 -48.43 -22.07
CA ASP A 62 54.55 -48.19 -23.37
C ASP A 62 55.36 -47.22 -24.26
N GLY A 63 54.90 -46.96 -25.48
CA GLY A 63 55.52 -46.02 -26.42
C GLY A 63 55.51 -44.54 -25.98
N GLN A 64 54.90 -44.20 -24.84
CA GLN A 64 54.96 -42.90 -24.19
C GLN A 64 55.85 -42.92 -22.94
N GLY A 65 56.49 -44.04 -22.63
CA GLY A 65 57.33 -44.25 -21.45
C GLY A 65 56.54 -44.62 -20.19
N ARG A 66 55.20 -44.75 -20.25
CA ARG A 66 54.39 -45.05 -19.07
C ARG A 66 54.68 -46.45 -18.54
N LYS A 67 55.05 -46.54 -17.26
CA LYS A 67 55.41 -47.80 -16.61
C LYS A 67 54.18 -48.67 -16.37
N ALA A 68 54.30 -49.96 -16.67
CA ALA A 68 53.24 -50.96 -16.53
C ALA A 68 53.68 -52.08 -15.56
N TYR A 69 52.77 -52.47 -14.66
CA TYR A 69 53.04 -53.33 -13.50
C TYR A 69 52.07 -54.52 -13.51
N CYS A 70 52.51 -55.73 -13.18
CA CYS A 70 51.63 -56.91 -13.22
C CYS A 70 50.43 -56.78 -12.26
N MET A 71 49.25 -57.15 -12.74
CA MET A 71 48.03 -57.36 -11.94
C MET A 71 47.72 -58.85 -11.72
N GLU A 72 48.60 -59.75 -12.15
CA GLU A 72 48.51 -61.16 -11.80
C GLU A 72 49.86 -61.64 -11.33
N THR A 73 49.88 -62.43 -10.26
CA THR A 73 51.13 -63.01 -9.79
C THR A 73 51.42 -64.36 -10.45
N GLY A 74 52.34 -64.39 -11.42
CA GLY A 74 53.00 -65.62 -11.87
C GLY A 74 52.51 -66.20 -13.19
N THR A 75 51.71 -65.44 -13.91
CA THR A 75 51.70 -65.57 -15.35
C THR A 75 53.03 -65.00 -15.90
N PRO A 76 53.61 -65.54 -17.00
CA PRO A 76 54.80 -64.96 -17.62
C PRO A 76 54.52 -63.59 -18.23
N ASP A 77 55.49 -62.68 -18.24
CA ASP A 77 55.37 -61.36 -18.84
C ASP A 77 55.17 -61.41 -20.38
N GLU A 78 54.23 -60.60 -20.88
CA GLU A 78 53.94 -60.45 -22.31
C GLU A 78 54.08 -58.97 -22.74
N LEU A 79 54.77 -58.73 -23.84
CA LEU A 79 55.07 -57.38 -24.35
C LEU A 79 53.99 -56.84 -25.30
N TRP A 80 52.76 -57.32 -25.13
CA TRP A 80 51.60 -57.05 -25.97
C TRP A 80 50.34 -57.07 -25.12
N TYR A 81 49.30 -56.34 -25.49
CA TYR A 81 47.99 -56.39 -24.85
C TYR A 81 46.88 -56.27 -25.90
N ALA A 82 45.78 -56.99 -25.67
CA ALA A 82 44.64 -57.06 -26.60
C ALA A 82 43.63 -55.92 -26.39
N GLN A 83 43.52 -55.38 -25.17
CA GLN A 83 42.52 -54.37 -24.81
C GLN A 83 43.01 -53.48 -23.67
N GLU A 84 42.60 -52.20 -23.69
CA GLU A 84 42.67 -51.32 -22.52
C GLU A 84 41.27 -51.14 -21.93
N LEU A 85 41.13 -51.32 -20.62
CA LEU A 85 39.92 -50.99 -19.85
C LEU A 85 40.26 -49.98 -18.74
N PRO A 86 39.32 -49.11 -18.33
CA PRO A 86 39.47 -48.37 -17.08
C PRO A 86 39.39 -49.34 -15.89
N ILE A 87 40.22 -49.11 -14.87
CA ILE A 87 40.05 -49.76 -13.56
C ILE A 87 38.91 -49.04 -12.81
N GLU A 88 38.10 -49.81 -12.07
CA GLU A 88 36.98 -49.27 -11.31
C GLU A 88 37.44 -48.22 -10.29
N ASP A 89 36.70 -47.12 -10.19
CA ASP A 89 37.08 -46.00 -9.33
C ASP A 89 36.91 -46.33 -7.86
N SER A 90 38.04 -46.47 -7.17
CA SER A 90 38.13 -46.81 -5.76
C SER A 90 39.30 -46.09 -5.11
N GLU A 91 39.30 -45.95 -3.78
CA GLU A 91 40.44 -45.36 -3.06
C GLU A 91 41.77 -46.05 -3.42
N PRO A 92 41.88 -47.39 -3.45
CA PRO A 92 43.14 -48.02 -3.81
C PRO A 92 43.55 -47.80 -5.27
N ALA A 93 42.61 -47.82 -6.22
CA ALA A 93 42.92 -47.50 -7.61
C ALA A 93 43.43 -46.05 -7.78
N ARG A 94 42.85 -45.09 -7.03
CA ARG A 94 43.33 -43.70 -7.00
C ARG A 94 44.70 -43.58 -6.35
N SER A 95 44.90 -44.20 -5.19
CA SER A 95 46.16 -44.12 -4.41
C SER A 95 47.33 -44.75 -5.17
N VAL A 96 47.13 -45.92 -5.81
CA VAL A 96 48.14 -46.55 -6.67
C VAL A 96 48.38 -45.73 -7.94
N ALA A 97 47.35 -45.12 -8.56
CA ALA A 97 47.53 -44.25 -9.72
C ALA A 97 48.24 -42.93 -9.40
N HIS A 98 47.98 -42.33 -8.23
CA HIS A 98 48.69 -41.15 -7.74
C HIS A 98 50.18 -41.45 -7.57
N LEU A 99 50.52 -42.54 -6.87
CA LEU A 99 51.91 -42.98 -6.73
C LEU A 99 52.58 -43.31 -8.07
N ALA A 100 51.88 -44.01 -8.96
CA ALA A 100 52.42 -44.36 -10.27
C ALA A 100 52.63 -43.14 -11.17
N GLY A 101 51.84 -42.08 -11.00
CA GLY A 101 52.10 -40.76 -11.60
C GLY A 101 53.31 -40.06 -11.00
N ALA A 102 53.41 -40.02 -9.67
CA ALA A 102 54.52 -39.39 -8.96
C ALA A 102 55.89 -40.09 -9.17
N LEU A 103 55.87 -41.42 -9.36
CA LEU A 103 57.04 -42.27 -9.60
C LEU A 103 57.25 -42.61 -11.08
N GLN A 104 56.51 -41.97 -11.99
CA GLN A 104 56.57 -42.24 -13.43
C GLN A 104 58.00 -42.06 -13.97
N ASP A 105 58.67 -40.97 -13.59
CA ASP A 105 60.04 -40.64 -13.99
C ASP A 105 61.11 -41.09 -12.96
N ASP A 106 60.74 -41.88 -11.95
CA ASP A 106 61.65 -42.42 -10.93
C ASP A 106 62.18 -43.81 -11.33
N ASP A 107 63.49 -43.98 -11.46
CA ASP A 107 64.14 -45.24 -11.80
C ASP A 107 64.79 -45.94 -10.58
N ASP A 108 64.50 -45.51 -9.35
CA ASP A 108 64.89 -46.24 -8.14
C ASP A 108 64.17 -47.62 -8.06
N PRO A 109 64.88 -48.75 -8.17
CA PRO A 109 64.28 -50.08 -8.09
C PRO A 109 63.51 -50.33 -6.78
N LEU A 110 63.87 -49.66 -5.68
CA LEU A 110 63.17 -49.84 -4.41
C LEU A 110 61.78 -49.18 -4.44
N ASN A 111 61.66 -47.99 -5.02
CA ASN A 111 60.37 -47.29 -5.17
C ASN A 111 59.48 -48.00 -6.19
N GLN A 112 60.09 -48.43 -7.30
CA GLN A 112 59.45 -49.17 -8.38
C GLN A 112 58.94 -50.56 -7.93
N ALA A 113 59.75 -51.32 -7.19
CA ALA A 113 59.33 -52.59 -6.59
C ALA A 113 58.25 -52.41 -5.52
N ALA A 114 58.34 -51.35 -4.71
CA ALA A 114 57.35 -51.04 -3.68
C ALA A 114 55.99 -50.65 -4.27
N LEU A 115 55.97 -49.89 -5.37
CA LEU A 115 54.74 -49.61 -6.11
C LEU A 115 54.14 -50.87 -6.74
N ALA A 116 54.97 -51.77 -7.29
CA ALA A 116 54.50 -53.07 -7.78
C ALA A 116 53.90 -53.94 -6.66
N VAL A 117 54.44 -53.90 -5.43
CA VAL A 117 53.81 -54.52 -4.25
C VAL A 117 52.42 -53.93 -4.00
N LEU A 118 52.23 -52.61 -4.12
CA LEU A 118 50.93 -51.97 -3.90
C LEU A 118 49.92 -52.30 -5.01
N VAL A 119 50.36 -52.43 -6.26
CA VAL A 119 49.53 -52.98 -7.36
C VAL A 119 49.06 -54.39 -6.99
N HIS A 120 49.98 -55.27 -6.54
CA HIS A 120 49.60 -56.62 -6.15
C HIS A 120 48.78 -56.70 -4.83
N ASP A 121 49.01 -55.82 -3.86
CA ASP A 121 48.29 -55.81 -2.58
C ASP A 121 46.82 -55.35 -2.73
N HIS A 122 46.54 -54.51 -3.73
CA HIS A 122 45.23 -53.85 -3.86
C HIS A 122 44.48 -54.17 -5.16
N LEU A 123 45.16 -54.60 -6.23
CA LEU A 123 44.61 -54.74 -7.59
C LEU A 123 44.91 -56.10 -8.25
N ASP A 124 45.51 -57.08 -7.54
CA ASP A 124 45.83 -58.40 -8.09
C ASP A 124 44.59 -59.27 -8.34
N LEU A 125 44.43 -59.77 -9.57
CA LEU A 125 43.35 -60.66 -9.99
C LEU A 125 43.51 -62.09 -9.43
N GLN A 126 44.70 -62.42 -8.92
CA GLN A 126 45.10 -63.67 -8.28
C GLN A 126 45.58 -63.46 -6.82
N ALA A 127 44.94 -62.54 -6.08
CA ALA A 127 45.33 -62.14 -4.72
C ALA A 127 45.64 -63.27 -3.70
N ASP A 128 45.01 -64.46 -3.83
CA ASP A 128 45.33 -65.62 -2.99
C ASP A 128 46.72 -66.23 -3.28
N ALA A 129 47.13 -66.27 -4.54
CA ALA A 129 48.48 -66.67 -4.93
C ALA A 129 49.51 -65.61 -4.49
N TRP A 130 49.13 -64.33 -4.51
CA TRP A 130 50.00 -63.23 -4.10
C TRP A 130 50.41 -63.33 -2.64
N LYS A 131 49.49 -63.65 -1.71
CA LYS A 131 49.77 -63.80 -0.26
C LYS A 131 51.00 -64.67 0.03
N SER A 132 51.14 -65.80 -0.67
CA SER A 132 52.26 -66.73 -0.52
C SER A 132 53.60 -66.12 -0.95
N ARG A 133 53.59 -65.35 -2.04
CA ARG A 133 54.77 -64.69 -2.60
C ARG A 133 55.15 -63.43 -1.85
N ARG A 134 54.17 -62.61 -1.45
CA ARG A 134 54.36 -61.47 -0.53
C ARG A 134 55.08 -61.89 0.75
N SER A 135 54.75 -63.06 1.30
CA SER A 135 55.43 -63.62 2.47
C SER A 135 56.89 -64.01 2.20
N SER A 136 57.19 -64.53 1.00
CA SER A 136 58.58 -64.84 0.60
C SER A 136 59.38 -63.57 0.32
N LEU A 137 58.80 -62.61 -0.41
CA LEU A 137 59.36 -61.28 -0.64
C LEU A 137 59.65 -60.56 0.68
N GLY A 138 58.75 -60.60 1.66
CA GLY A 138 59.00 -60.02 2.98
C GLY A 138 60.10 -60.70 3.79
N SER A 139 60.41 -61.97 3.50
CA SER A 139 61.49 -62.71 4.14
C SER A 139 62.86 -62.43 3.50
N ASP A 140 62.89 -62.19 2.18
CA ASP A 140 64.11 -61.99 1.39
C ASP A 140 64.47 -60.50 1.23
N ARG A 141 63.44 -59.65 1.09
CA ARG A 141 63.50 -58.20 0.82
C ARG A 141 62.52 -57.41 1.69
N PRO A 142 62.70 -57.41 3.04
CA PRO A 142 61.85 -56.65 3.96
C PRO A 142 61.90 -55.14 3.71
N ASP A 143 62.96 -54.64 3.07
CA ASP A 143 63.12 -53.24 2.65
C ASP A 143 62.05 -52.79 1.64
N VAL A 144 61.66 -53.68 0.71
CA VAL A 144 60.62 -53.42 -0.29
C VAL A 144 59.25 -53.28 0.38
N LEU A 145 58.88 -54.19 1.29
CA LEU A 145 57.61 -54.10 2.00
C LEU A 145 57.55 -52.86 2.90
N ALA A 146 58.62 -52.56 3.63
CA ALA A 146 58.69 -51.35 4.45
C ALA A 146 58.61 -50.06 3.61
N ARG A 147 59.10 -50.06 2.35
CA ARG A 147 58.91 -48.93 1.44
C ARG A 147 57.49 -48.88 0.88
N ALA A 148 56.87 -50.01 0.57
CA ALA A 148 55.48 -50.07 0.13
C ALA A 148 54.53 -49.51 1.19
N GLU A 149 54.72 -49.87 2.46
CA GLU A 149 53.97 -49.30 3.60
C GLU A 149 54.12 -47.77 3.68
N ARG A 150 55.34 -47.23 3.58
CA ARG A 150 55.57 -45.77 3.57
C ARG A 150 54.97 -45.06 2.34
N LEU A 151 55.04 -45.67 1.16
CA LEU A 151 54.41 -45.13 -0.05
C LEU A 151 52.88 -45.13 0.09
N TRP A 152 52.31 -46.16 0.70
CA TRP A 152 50.87 -46.25 0.95
C TRP A 152 50.39 -45.20 1.96
N GLU A 153 51.11 -44.99 3.06
CA GLU A 153 50.84 -43.91 4.01
C GLU A 153 50.88 -42.53 3.33
N GLN A 154 51.94 -42.26 2.56
CA GLN A 154 52.08 -41.03 1.78
C GLN A 154 50.92 -40.86 0.77
N ALA A 155 50.60 -41.89 0.00
CA ALA A 155 49.51 -41.86 -0.97
C ALA A 155 48.18 -41.51 -0.31
N ARG A 156 47.92 -42.04 0.88
CA ARG A 156 46.69 -41.76 1.61
C ARG A 156 46.58 -40.32 2.12
N GLU A 157 47.70 -39.63 2.34
CA GLU A 157 47.72 -38.21 2.71
C GLU A 157 47.63 -37.27 1.48
N GLU A 158 48.07 -37.70 0.31
CA GLU A 158 48.09 -36.86 -0.90
C GLU A 158 46.88 -37.08 -1.83
N THR A 159 46.38 -38.31 -1.93
CA THR A 159 45.43 -38.72 -2.99
C THR A 159 44.02 -38.18 -2.76
N PRO A 160 43.41 -37.43 -3.69
CA PRO A 160 42.00 -37.00 -3.61
C PRO A 160 41.01 -38.17 -3.79
N VAL A 161 40.24 -38.48 -2.75
CA VAL A 161 39.24 -39.59 -2.75
C VAL A 161 37.79 -39.13 -2.71
N ASP A 162 37.52 -37.95 -2.14
CA ASP A 162 36.17 -37.45 -1.91
C ASP A 162 36.16 -35.92 -2.05
N GLY A 163 35.03 -35.37 -2.50
CA GLY A 163 34.79 -33.95 -2.66
C GLY A 163 33.52 -33.57 -1.92
N ARG A 164 33.58 -32.51 -1.12
CA ARG A 164 32.47 -32.06 -0.27
C ARG A 164 32.13 -30.61 -0.54
N LEU A 165 30.84 -30.36 -0.52
CA LEU A 165 30.25 -29.04 -0.61
C LEU A 165 29.49 -28.75 0.69
N GLY A 166 29.38 -27.48 1.03
CA GLY A 166 28.50 -26.99 2.08
C GLY A 166 27.98 -25.61 1.69
N VAL A 167 26.69 -25.37 1.86
CA VAL A 167 26.06 -24.09 1.49
C VAL A 167 25.66 -23.34 2.75
N SER A 168 26.01 -22.06 2.82
CA SER A 168 25.56 -21.14 3.85
C SER A 168 25.00 -19.87 3.22
N PHE A 169 24.18 -19.15 3.99
CA PHE A 169 23.44 -17.98 3.54
C PHE A 169 23.90 -16.72 4.30
N THR A 170 24.02 -15.59 3.60
CA THR A 170 24.50 -14.32 4.16
C THR A 170 23.49 -13.18 4.03
N GLU A 171 22.56 -13.24 3.07
CA GLU A 171 21.43 -12.30 2.94
C GLU A 171 20.18 -13.08 2.50
N GLY A 172 19.32 -13.47 3.44
CA GLY A 172 18.16 -14.33 3.16
C GLY A 172 18.55 -15.57 2.35
N THR A 173 17.79 -15.92 1.32
CA THR A 173 18.19 -16.91 0.31
C THR A 173 18.74 -16.25 -0.98
N ARG A 174 19.17 -14.99 -0.88
CA ARG A 174 19.61 -14.15 -2.02
C ARG A 174 21.11 -14.16 -2.24
N LYS A 175 21.89 -14.28 -1.16
CA LYS A 175 23.35 -14.37 -1.19
C LYS A 175 23.85 -15.39 -0.19
N GLY A 176 25.01 -15.97 -0.46
CA GLY A 176 25.62 -16.95 0.40
C GLY A 176 27.02 -17.35 -0.03
N VAL A 177 27.50 -18.45 0.56
CA VAL A 177 28.80 -19.05 0.29
C VAL A 177 28.61 -20.54 -0.01
N VAL A 178 29.34 -21.05 -1.00
CA VAL A 178 29.58 -22.50 -1.15
C VAL A 178 31.01 -22.79 -0.68
N ASN A 179 31.15 -23.56 0.39
CA ASN A 179 32.43 -24.09 0.86
C ASN A 179 32.79 -25.33 0.05
N VAL A 180 33.99 -25.35 -0.54
CA VAL A 180 34.56 -26.48 -1.30
C VAL A 180 35.66 -27.14 -0.48
N ARG A 181 35.61 -28.46 -0.33
CA ARG A 181 36.71 -29.27 0.24
C ARG A 181 36.97 -30.48 -0.65
N VAL A 182 38.24 -30.80 -0.87
CA VAL A 182 38.68 -32.08 -1.44
C VAL A 182 39.44 -32.80 -0.34
N THR A 183 39.10 -34.06 -0.08
CA THR A 183 39.64 -34.84 1.04
C THR A 183 40.42 -36.05 0.56
N ASN A 184 41.43 -36.43 1.35
CA ASN A 184 42.33 -37.54 1.08
C ASN A 184 41.88 -38.85 1.77
N ALA A 185 42.50 -39.97 1.43
CA ALA A 185 42.18 -41.29 2.02
C ALA A 185 42.53 -41.39 3.52
N GLY A 186 43.39 -40.50 4.03
CA GLY A 186 43.67 -40.29 5.45
C GLY A 186 42.58 -39.53 6.21
N GLY A 187 41.58 -38.97 5.50
CA GLY A 187 40.51 -38.13 6.07
C GLY A 187 40.90 -36.66 6.27
N GLY A 188 42.11 -36.26 5.86
CA GLY A 188 42.57 -34.88 5.79
C GLY A 188 42.17 -34.18 4.48
N ALA A 189 42.66 -32.97 4.28
CA ALA A 189 42.47 -32.23 3.03
C ALA A 189 43.51 -32.67 1.98
N ALA A 190 43.06 -33.04 0.77
CA ALA A 190 43.94 -33.18 -0.38
C ALA A 190 44.21 -31.77 -0.92
N VAL A 191 45.46 -31.31 -0.86
CA VAL A 191 45.88 -29.95 -1.23
C VAL A 191 46.49 -29.94 -2.64
N GLY A 192 46.31 -28.86 -3.39
CA GLY A 192 46.89 -28.72 -4.72
C GLY A 192 46.05 -29.33 -5.85
N VAL A 193 44.83 -29.82 -5.54
CA VAL A 193 43.96 -30.51 -6.50
C VAL A 193 43.15 -29.51 -7.32
N PRO A 194 43.29 -29.46 -8.66
CA PRO A 194 42.44 -28.63 -9.51
C PRO A 194 40.96 -29.03 -9.41
N PHE A 195 40.06 -28.05 -9.38
CA PHE A 195 38.61 -28.29 -9.38
C PHE A 195 37.84 -27.27 -10.21
N THR A 196 36.63 -27.66 -10.62
CA THR A 196 35.64 -26.82 -11.28
C THR A 196 34.31 -26.95 -10.53
N LEU A 197 33.79 -25.85 -10.00
CA LEU A 197 32.47 -25.78 -9.36
C LEU A 197 31.48 -25.09 -10.31
N THR A 198 30.29 -25.68 -10.49
CA THR A 198 29.22 -25.13 -11.33
C THR A 198 27.89 -25.07 -10.58
N LEU A 199 27.23 -23.91 -10.61
CA LEU A 199 25.85 -23.68 -10.16
C LEU A 199 24.90 -23.85 -11.34
N LYS A 200 24.01 -24.84 -11.28
CA LYS A 200 22.89 -25.00 -12.23
C LYS A 200 21.62 -24.47 -11.59
N GLY A 201 21.17 -23.31 -12.03
CA GLY A 201 19.99 -22.63 -11.50
C GLY A 201 20.15 -21.11 -11.58
N PRO A 202 19.25 -20.34 -10.93
CA PRO A 202 19.28 -18.88 -10.94
C PRO A 202 20.29 -18.32 -9.92
N ALA A 203 21.58 -18.69 -10.03
CA ALA A 203 22.67 -18.14 -9.22
C ALA A 203 24.00 -18.09 -9.98
N VAL A 204 24.85 -17.14 -9.59
CA VAL A 204 26.22 -16.94 -10.13
C VAL A 204 27.22 -16.67 -9.01
N PHE A 205 28.49 -16.95 -9.24
CA PHE A 205 29.57 -16.58 -8.32
C PHE A 205 29.83 -15.08 -8.37
N THR A 206 29.86 -14.42 -7.21
CA THR A 206 30.06 -12.97 -7.09
C THR A 206 31.39 -12.52 -7.69
N ALA A 207 32.44 -13.35 -7.54
CA ALA A 207 33.80 -13.05 -8.01
C ALA A 207 33.95 -12.93 -9.54
N ASN A 208 33.07 -13.53 -10.35
CA ASN A 208 33.20 -13.53 -11.82
C ASN A 208 31.89 -13.34 -12.60
N GLY A 209 30.73 -13.27 -11.93
CA GLY A 209 29.41 -13.10 -12.54
C GLY A 209 28.93 -14.31 -13.38
N LYS A 210 29.55 -15.49 -13.22
CA LYS A 210 29.25 -16.70 -14.01
C LYS A 210 28.75 -17.83 -13.11
N SER A 211 28.08 -18.80 -13.73
CA SER A 211 27.65 -20.03 -13.09
C SER A 211 28.79 -21.02 -12.80
N THR A 212 29.99 -20.82 -13.36
CA THR A 212 31.13 -21.73 -13.19
C THR A 212 32.38 -20.98 -12.72
N ILE A 213 33.14 -21.60 -11.83
CA ILE A 213 34.43 -21.11 -11.33
C ILE A 213 35.41 -22.29 -11.21
N GLN A 214 36.70 -22.00 -11.38
CA GLN A 214 37.80 -22.95 -11.25
C GLN A 214 38.72 -22.54 -10.11
N GLY A 215 39.36 -23.52 -9.47
CA GLY A 215 40.30 -23.26 -8.39
C GLY A 215 41.19 -24.48 -8.11
N THR A 216 41.96 -24.39 -7.02
CA THR A 216 42.87 -25.44 -6.55
C THR A 216 42.66 -25.62 -5.06
N SER A 217 42.48 -26.86 -4.59
CA SER A 217 42.17 -27.13 -3.18
C SER A 217 43.27 -26.69 -2.21
N ILE A 218 42.87 -26.24 -1.02
CA ILE A 218 43.76 -25.86 0.09
C ILE A 218 43.30 -26.50 1.40
N SER A 219 44.18 -26.52 2.41
CA SER A 219 43.96 -27.24 3.67
C SER A 219 42.73 -26.80 4.48
N GLY A 220 42.31 -25.54 4.36
CA GLY A 220 41.10 -25.01 5.02
C GLY A 220 39.79 -25.23 4.25
N GLY A 221 39.84 -25.71 3.02
CA GLY A 221 38.76 -25.54 2.05
C GLY A 221 38.70 -24.12 1.47
N ILE A 222 37.78 -23.87 0.54
CA ILE A 222 37.62 -22.59 -0.14
C ILE A 222 36.17 -22.13 -0.08
N ASP A 223 35.96 -20.92 0.39
CA ASP A 223 34.66 -20.26 0.40
C ASP A 223 34.46 -19.46 -0.89
N LEU A 224 33.38 -19.78 -1.61
CA LEU A 224 33.03 -19.16 -2.89
C LEU A 224 31.67 -18.46 -2.77
N GLU A 225 31.71 -17.13 -2.74
CA GLU A 225 30.50 -16.30 -2.66
C GLU A 225 29.63 -16.44 -3.92
N TRP A 226 28.31 -16.51 -3.71
CA TRP A 226 27.31 -16.55 -4.77
C TRP A 226 26.17 -15.56 -4.50
N SER A 227 25.52 -15.14 -5.60
CA SER A 227 24.33 -14.28 -5.59
C SER A 227 23.24 -14.86 -6.50
N ALA A 228 21.99 -14.78 -6.05
CA ALA A 228 20.82 -15.17 -6.82
C ALA A 228 20.57 -14.21 -8.00
N THR A 229 20.27 -14.75 -9.17
CA THR A 229 19.88 -13.99 -10.37
C THR A 229 18.38 -14.06 -10.67
N GLY A 230 17.64 -14.88 -9.92
CA GLY A 230 16.20 -15.09 -9.99
C GLY A 230 15.75 -16.00 -8.84
N ASP A 231 14.55 -16.56 -8.94
CA ASP A 231 13.97 -17.41 -7.90
C ASP A 231 13.95 -18.88 -8.33
N GLY A 232 14.30 -19.81 -7.43
CA GLY A 232 14.15 -21.25 -7.63
C GLY A 232 15.31 -22.11 -7.10
N THR A 233 15.34 -23.36 -7.55
CA THR A 233 16.35 -24.35 -7.14
C THR A 233 17.71 -24.11 -7.80
N VAL A 234 18.79 -24.23 -7.03
CA VAL A 234 20.17 -24.29 -7.52
C VAL A 234 20.78 -25.64 -7.14
N GLU A 235 21.43 -26.30 -8.11
CA GLU A 235 22.28 -27.48 -7.91
C GLU A 235 23.75 -27.08 -8.08
N ALA A 236 24.56 -27.21 -7.02
CA ALA A 236 26.00 -27.00 -7.04
C ALA A 236 26.73 -28.32 -7.32
N LYS A 237 27.44 -28.39 -8.45
CA LYS A 237 28.23 -29.55 -8.88
C LYS A 237 29.72 -29.27 -8.83
N LEU A 238 30.44 -30.01 -7.99
CA LEU A 238 31.89 -29.97 -7.91
C LEU A 238 32.49 -31.12 -8.73
N HIS A 239 33.34 -30.78 -9.69
CA HIS A 239 34.27 -31.71 -10.32
C HIS A 239 35.68 -31.42 -9.82
N TYR A 240 36.46 -32.45 -9.51
CA TYR A 240 37.84 -32.32 -9.10
C TYR A 240 38.74 -33.33 -9.83
N GLU A 241 39.97 -32.92 -10.09
CA GLU A 241 40.94 -33.72 -10.83
C GLU A 241 41.54 -34.82 -9.96
N ILE A 242 41.66 -36.02 -10.51
CA ILE A 242 42.27 -37.19 -9.90
C ILE A 242 43.04 -37.98 -10.97
N THR A 243 43.98 -38.82 -10.57
CA THR A 243 44.70 -39.67 -11.54
C THR A 243 43.84 -40.88 -11.95
N GLY A 244 43.86 -41.20 -13.24
CA GLY A 244 43.17 -42.36 -13.80
C GLY A 244 44.05 -43.61 -13.88
N ALA A 245 43.41 -44.76 -13.74
CA ALA A 245 44.01 -46.08 -13.75
C ALA A 245 43.45 -46.91 -14.92
N GLN A 246 44.33 -47.62 -15.61
CA GLN A 246 44.03 -48.49 -16.74
C GLN A 246 44.50 -49.92 -16.46
N HIS A 247 43.69 -50.86 -16.91
CA HIS A 247 43.97 -52.27 -16.98
C HIS A 247 44.25 -52.63 -18.45
N LEU A 248 45.46 -53.14 -18.73
CA LEU A 248 45.85 -53.68 -20.03
C LEU A 248 45.68 -55.19 -19.99
N ILE A 249 44.72 -55.71 -20.76
CA ILE A 249 44.39 -57.15 -20.80
C ILE A 249 45.34 -57.87 -21.76
N SER A 250 46.06 -58.88 -21.30
CA SER A 250 46.90 -59.74 -22.14
C SER A 250 46.87 -61.21 -21.69
N SER A 251 47.91 -62.01 -21.94
CA SER A 251 48.09 -63.24 -21.17
C SER A 251 48.58 -62.97 -19.73
N GLN A 252 49.26 -61.85 -19.50
CA GLN A 252 49.59 -61.29 -18.19
C GLN A 252 48.97 -59.90 -18.07
N ASP A 253 47.98 -59.75 -17.21
CA ASP A 253 47.27 -58.47 -17.08
C ASP A 253 48.13 -57.39 -16.38
N TYR A 254 48.03 -56.13 -16.80
CA TYR A 254 48.86 -55.02 -16.30
C TYR A 254 48.07 -53.79 -15.83
N PHE A 255 48.55 -53.15 -14.76
CA PHE A 255 48.19 -51.81 -14.32
C PHE A 255 49.05 -50.76 -15.05
N ARG A 256 48.44 -49.67 -15.52
CA ARG A 256 49.11 -48.46 -16.05
C ARG A 256 48.33 -47.20 -15.70
N ILE A 257 48.98 -46.05 -15.58
CA ILE A 257 48.28 -44.75 -15.46
C ILE A 257 47.65 -44.29 -16.78
N SER A 258 46.48 -43.67 -16.71
CA SER A 258 45.75 -43.12 -17.86
C SER A 258 45.85 -41.60 -17.99
N GLY A 259 46.53 -40.92 -17.06
CA GLY A 259 46.58 -39.46 -16.95
C GLY A 259 45.41 -38.86 -16.12
N PRO A 260 45.28 -37.53 -16.09
CA PRO A 260 44.24 -36.84 -15.32
C PRO A 260 42.82 -37.18 -15.79
N ARG A 261 41.90 -37.35 -14.84
CA ARG A 261 40.45 -37.49 -15.05
C ARG A 261 39.70 -36.63 -14.03
N GLN A 262 38.42 -36.39 -14.27
CA GLN A 262 37.54 -35.69 -13.33
C GLN A 262 36.70 -36.71 -12.55
N ALA A 263 36.58 -36.53 -11.23
CA ALA A 263 35.51 -37.11 -10.42
C ALA A 263 34.45 -36.04 -10.11
N GLU A 264 33.19 -36.45 -10.00
CA GLU A 264 32.09 -35.62 -9.53
C GLU A 264 31.84 -35.92 -8.04
N ALA A 265 31.67 -34.87 -7.23
CA ALA A 265 31.20 -34.97 -5.85
C ALA A 265 29.68 -35.16 -5.79
N VAL A 266 29.14 -35.51 -4.62
CA VAL A 266 27.69 -35.38 -4.38
C VAL A 266 27.30 -33.91 -4.55
N ALA A 267 26.30 -33.66 -5.39
CA ALA A 267 25.83 -32.31 -5.66
C ALA A 267 24.98 -31.77 -4.50
N GLU A 268 25.19 -30.51 -4.14
CA GLU A 268 24.38 -29.82 -3.12
C GLU A 268 23.22 -29.07 -3.77
N VAL A 269 22.03 -29.16 -3.18
CA VAL A 269 20.80 -28.59 -3.76
C VAL A 269 20.12 -27.67 -2.75
N PHE A 270 19.92 -26.41 -3.14
CA PHE A 270 19.35 -25.38 -2.27
C PHE A 270 18.37 -24.47 -3.02
N GLN A 271 17.53 -23.76 -2.27
CA GLN A 271 16.59 -22.77 -2.81
C GLN A 271 17.21 -21.37 -2.73
N VAL A 272 17.04 -20.58 -3.79
CA VAL A 272 17.43 -19.17 -3.83
C VAL A 272 16.25 -18.28 -4.21
N ARG A 273 16.28 -17.03 -3.76
CA ARG A 273 15.30 -16.00 -4.13
C ARG A 273 16.02 -14.67 -4.37
N LYS A 274 15.89 -14.12 -5.58
CA LYS A 274 16.26 -12.74 -5.87
C LYS A 274 15.18 -11.79 -5.38
N SER A 275 13.92 -12.11 -5.62
CA SER A 275 12.79 -11.26 -5.20
C SER A 275 12.61 -11.19 -3.68
N PHE A 276 11.71 -10.35 -3.22
CA PHE A 276 11.06 -10.43 -1.91
C PHE A 276 9.60 -9.97 -2.02
N SER A 277 8.78 -10.38 -1.05
CA SER A 277 7.40 -9.91 -0.92
C SER A 277 7.29 -8.88 0.21
N PRO A 278 7.26 -7.56 -0.09
CA PRO A 278 6.97 -6.54 0.92
C PRO A 278 5.53 -6.66 1.43
N THR A 279 5.27 -6.00 2.56
CA THR A 279 3.92 -5.77 3.10
C THR A 279 3.82 -4.33 3.58
N LEU A 280 2.59 -3.81 3.65
CA LEU A 280 2.29 -2.52 4.27
C LEU A 280 1.23 -2.69 5.36
N SER A 281 1.27 -1.78 6.32
CA SER A 281 0.18 -1.48 7.26
C SER A 281 0.30 -0.02 7.67
N SER A 282 -0.79 0.74 7.73
CA SER A 282 -0.73 2.11 8.27
C SER A 282 -1.77 2.38 9.35
N VAL A 283 -1.62 3.55 9.99
CA VAL A 283 -2.43 3.99 11.12
C VAL A 283 -2.48 5.51 11.17
N VAL A 284 -3.70 6.05 11.09
CA VAL A 284 -3.91 7.49 11.32
C VAL A 284 -3.52 7.84 12.77
N PRO A 285 -2.73 8.89 13.00
CA PRO A 285 -2.28 9.24 14.36
C PRO A 285 -3.44 9.69 15.25
N ASP A 286 -4.41 10.42 14.67
CA ASP A 286 -5.61 10.92 15.33
C ASP A 286 -6.86 10.31 14.69
N LYS A 287 -7.75 9.75 15.50
CA LYS A 287 -9.03 9.18 15.01
C LYS A 287 -10.08 10.25 14.69
N VAL A 288 -9.99 11.42 15.31
CA VAL A 288 -10.95 12.51 15.18
C VAL A 288 -10.18 13.82 14.99
N VAL A 289 -10.46 14.54 13.91
CA VAL A 289 -9.81 15.81 13.57
C VAL A 289 -10.84 16.91 13.32
N ASN A 290 -10.45 18.16 13.53
CA ASN A 290 -11.29 19.32 13.18
C ASN A 290 -11.10 19.72 11.71
N HIS A 291 -12.08 20.41 11.15
CA HIS A 291 -11.91 21.19 9.92
C HIS A 291 -10.59 22.00 9.94
N GLY A 292 -9.87 22.00 8.81
CA GLY A 292 -8.61 22.72 8.64
C GLY A 292 -7.38 22.02 9.22
N ALA A 293 -7.53 20.91 9.94
CA ALA A 293 -6.41 20.06 10.35
C ALA A 293 -5.79 19.35 9.14
N ALA A 294 -4.47 19.16 9.15
CA ALA A 294 -3.79 18.33 8.15
C ALA A 294 -4.17 16.85 8.35
N VAL A 295 -4.53 16.17 7.27
CA VAL A 295 -4.72 14.71 7.30
C VAL A 295 -3.35 14.04 7.22
N GLN A 296 -3.09 13.12 8.14
CA GLN A 296 -1.81 12.40 8.25
C GLN A 296 -2.02 10.90 8.33
N ASP A 297 -0.96 10.15 8.03
CA ASP A 297 -0.91 8.70 8.22
C ASP A 297 0.51 8.27 8.60
N THR A 298 0.65 7.20 9.37
CA THR A 298 1.93 6.57 9.69
C THR A 298 2.00 5.19 9.06
N VAL A 299 2.76 5.07 7.99
CA VAL A 299 2.89 3.86 7.17
C VAL A 299 4.10 3.06 7.62
N ILE A 300 3.92 1.75 7.77
CA ILE A 300 4.94 0.82 8.23
C ILE A 300 5.19 -0.24 7.15
N SER A 301 6.46 -0.41 6.77
CA SER A 301 6.89 -1.47 5.85
C SER A 301 7.09 -2.80 6.58
N GLY A 302 6.92 -3.90 5.86
CA GLY A 302 7.26 -5.23 6.33
C GLY A 302 7.67 -6.17 5.20
N THR A 303 7.84 -7.45 5.52
CA THR A 303 7.97 -8.55 4.56
C THR A 303 7.06 -9.69 4.96
N LYS A 304 6.63 -10.50 3.98
CA LYS A 304 5.93 -11.76 4.28
C LYS A 304 6.82 -12.64 5.16
N ALA A 305 6.21 -13.37 6.10
CA ALA A 305 6.93 -14.12 7.12
C ALA A 305 7.97 -15.09 6.52
N GLY A 306 9.22 -14.98 6.97
CA GLY A 306 10.36 -15.75 6.47
C GLY A 306 11.09 -15.14 5.27
N ASP A 307 10.61 -14.02 4.71
CA ASP A 307 11.28 -13.29 3.62
C ASP A 307 12.11 -12.10 4.14
N VAL A 308 13.15 -11.74 3.38
CA VAL A 308 14.16 -10.74 3.76
C VAL A 308 14.25 -9.65 2.71
N TRP A 309 13.97 -8.41 3.14
CA TRP A 309 14.08 -7.20 2.33
C TRP A 309 15.45 -7.12 1.65
N ALA A 310 15.48 -6.80 0.35
CA ALA A 310 16.74 -6.77 -0.41
C ALA A 310 17.62 -5.59 0.00
N SER A 311 18.88 -5.87 0.35
CA SER A 311 19.79 -4.83 0.86
C SER A 311 20.09 -3.78 -0.22
N GLY A 312 19.84 -2.50 0.10
CA GLY A 312 20.03 -1.38 -0.83
C GLY A 312 18.95 -1.25 -1.90
N VAL A 313 17.76 -1.83 -1.69
CA VAL A 313 16.59 -1.67 -2.54
C VAL A 313 15.55 -0.81 -1.83
N ASP A 314 15.40 0.43 -2.31
CA ASP A 314 14.32 1.32 -1.89
C ASP A 314 13.03 0.96 -2.64
N VAL A 315 11.91 0.91 -1.91
CA VAL A 315 10.57 0.65 -2.44
C VAL A 315 9.66 1.83 -2.09
N GLU A 316 8.99 2.36 -3.10
CA GLU A 316 8.04 3.46 -2.97
C GLU A 316 6.60 2.93 -2.81
N ALA A 317 5.88 3.48 -1.83
CA ALA A 317 4.45 3.30 -1.65
C ALA A 317 3.71 4.62 -1.92
N GLN A 318 2.57 4.53 -2.58
CA GLN A 318 1.70 5.64 -2.95
C GLN A 318 0.38 5.52 -2.16
N GLY A 319 0.06 6.56 -1.40
CA GLY A 319 -1.13 6.67 -0.57
C GLY A 319 -2.24 7.43 -1.30
N TYR A 320 -3.47 6.94 -1.13
CA TYR A 320 -4.70 7.49 -1.70
C TYR A 320 -5.68 7.71 -0.56
N TYR A 321 -6.00 8.97 -0.27
CA TYR A 321 -6.96 9.34 0.77
C TYR A 321 -8.33 9.64 0.14
N PHE A 322 -9.36 8.99 0.68
CA PHE A 322 -10.75 9.15 0.28
C PHE A 322 -11.49 9.87 1.41
N ASP A 323 -12.19 10.96 1.09
CA ASP A 323 -12.99 11.72 2.06
C ASP A 323 -14.51 11.55 1.85
N ALA A 324 -15.31 12.29 2.62
CA ALA A 324 -16.77 12.33 2.54
C ALA A 324 -17.47 10.96 2.65
N LEU A 325 -16.82 9.98 3.29
CA LEU A 325 -17.37 8.64 3.48
C LEU A 325 -18.46 8.66 4.57
N THR A 326 -19.50 7.86 4.37
CA THR A 326 -20.69 7.81 5.24
C THR A 326 -20.63 6.62 6.19
N PRO A 327 -21.49 6.54 7.24
CA PRO A 327 -21.61 5.35 8.08
C PRO A 327 -21.88 4.05 7.31
N GLN A 328 -22.54 4.13 6.16
CA GLN A 328 -22.82 2.97 5.31
C GLN A 328 -21.52 2.43 4.68
N THR A 329 -20.61 3.31 4.24
CA THR A 329 -19.33 2.90 3.67
C THR A 329 -18.41 2.23 4.68
N LEU A 330 -18.49 2.57 5.97
CA LEU A 330 -17.79 1.83 7.04
C LEU A 330 -18.27 0.36 7.18
N GLY A 331 -19.36 -0.03 6.53
CA GLY A 331 -19.86 -1.41 6.44
C GLY A 331 -19.57 -2.10 5.10
N GLU A 332 -18.90 -1.43 4.16
CA GLU A 332 -18.43 -2.03 2.90
C GLU A 332 -17.11 -2.80 3.15
N ASP A 333 -16.80 -3.79 2.31
CA ASP A 333 -15.60 -4.63 2.44
C ASP A 333 -14.99 -4.89 1.06
N PHE A 334 -13.94 -4.14 0.71
CA PHE A 334 -13.19 -4.33 -0.54
C PHE A 334 -11.90 -5.11 -0.25
N SER A 335 -12.04 -6.42 -0.07
CA SER A 335 -10.93 -7.34 0.21
C SER A 335 -10.42 -8.09 -1.03
N GLU A 336 -10.27 -7.43 -2.18
CA GLU A 336 -9.66 -8.03 -3.38
C GLU A 336 -8.14 -8.25 -3.21
N THR A 337 -7.78 -9.38 -2.61
CA THR A 337 -6.39 -9.85 -2.54
C THR A 337 -5.90 -10.31 -3.92
N GLY A 338 -4.92 -9.59 -4.49
CA GLY A 338 -4.24 -9.99 -5.73
C GLY A 338 -4.67 -9.22 -6.99
N ALA A 339 -5.53 -8.21 -6.87
CA ALA A 339 -5.69 -7.19 -7.92
C ALA A 339 -4.40 -6.35 -8.05
N SER A 340 -4.11 -5.83 -9.25
CA SER A 340 -3.11 -4.76 -9.36
C SER A 340 -3.66 -3.48 -8.71
N GLY A 341 -2.78 -2.61 -8.22
CA GLY A 341 -3.21 -1.38 -7.54
C GLY A 341 -4.12 -0.51 -8.40
N THR A 342 -3.87 -0.46 -9.71
CA THR A 342 -4.76 0.23 -10.67
C THR A 342 -6.14 -0.43 -10.75
N ALA A 343 -6.22 -1.77 -10.81
CA ALA A 343 -7.50 -2.47 -10.89
C ALA A 343 -8.34 -2.29 -9.62
N TYR A 344 -7.68 -2.24 -8.45
CA TYR A 344 -8.32 -1.94 -7.17
C TYR A 344 -8.88 -0.51 -7.12
N LEU A 345 -8.10 0.49 -7.53
CA LEU A 345 -8.59 1.88 -7.62
C LEU A 345 -9.73 2.03 -8.64
N ASP A 346 -9.69 1.30 -9.76
CA ASP A 346 -10.79 1.24 -10.73
C ASP A 346 -12.04 0.51 -10.17
N GLU A 347 -11.89 -0.36 -9.17
CA GLU A 347 -13.02 -0.94 -8.43
C GLU A 347 -13.68 0.07 -7.49
N LEU A 348 -12.90 0.70 -6.63
CA LEU A 348 -13.39 1.75 -5.73
C LEU A 348 -14.12 2.85 -6.53
N LYS A 349 -13.55 3.26 -7.66
CA LYS A 349 -14.18 4.22 -8.58
C LYS A 349 -15.49 3.74 -9.18
N ARG A 350 -15.65 2.44 -9.46
CA ARG A 350 -16.92 1.85 -9.92
C ARG A 350 -17.96 1.77 -8.80
N ALA A 351 -17.54 1.66 -7.55
CA ALA A 351 -18.41 1.74 -6.38
C ALA A 351 -18.83 3.18 -6.03
N GLY A 352 -18.12 4.19 -6.58
CA GLY A 352 -18.39 5.62 -6.36
C GLY A 352 -17.30 6.36 -5.59
N HIS A 353 -16.28 5.64 -5.11
CA HIS A 353 -15.21 6.18 -4.28
C HIS A 353 -14.04 6.65 -5.15
N THR A 354 -13.68 7.94 -5.07
CA THR A 354 -12.52 8.52 -5.77
C THR A 354 -11.62 9.23 -4.78
N PRO A 355 -10.28 9.12 -4.90
CA PRO A 355 -9.37 9.75 -3.95
C PRO A 355 -9.33 11.27 -4.11
N ASN A 356 -9.36 11.97 -2.99
CA ASN A 356 -9.38 13.43 -2.86
C ASN A 356 -7.98 14.00 -2.58
N ALA A 357 -7.10 13.17 -1.99
CA ALA A 357 -5.72 13.52 -1.69
C ALA A 357 -4.78 12.32 -1.81
N TYR A 358 -3.48 12.61 -1.79
CA TYR A 358 -2.40 11.68 -2.06
C TYR A 358 -1.26 11.85 -1.06
N ALA A 359 -0.39 10.85 -0.97
CA ALA A 359 0.90 10.95 -0.30
C ALA A 359 1.88 9.91 -0.87
N SER A 360 3.17 10.02 -0.56
CA SER A 360 4.16 8.99 -0.88
C SER A 360 5.09 8.70 0.29
N ALA A 361 5.53 7.46 0.40
CA ALA A 361 6.49 7.00 1.40
C ALA A 361 7.51 6.08 0.73
N VAL A 362 8.77 6.15 1.16
CA VAL A 362 9.87 5.32 0.61
C VAL A 362 10.53 4.57 1.76
N PHE A 363 10.75 3.27 1.56
CA PHE A 363 11.30 2.36 2.57
C PHE A 363 12.53 1.65 2.02
N GLY A 364 13.61 1.62 2.80
CA GLY A 364 14.86 0.91 2.45
C GLY A 364 15.02 -0.44 3.16
N ARG A 365 14.08 -0.80 4.05
CA ARG A 365 14.10 -2.00 4.89
C ARG A 365 12.72 -2.37 5.42
N SER A 366 12.60 -3.59 5.95
CA SER A 366 11.43 -4.09 6.70
C SER A 366 11.38 -3.49 8.11
N GLY A 367 10.18 -3.16 8.60
CA GLY A 367 9.95 -2.56 9.92
C GLY A 367 10.26 -1.05 10.00
N GLU A 368 10.35 -0.38 8.85
CA GLU A 368 10.55 1.07 8.77
C GLU A 368 9.21 1.79 8.81
N SER A 369 9.15 2.94 9.49
CA SER A 369 7.93 3.71 9.72
C SER A 369 8.11 5.13 9.21
N VAL A 370 7.18 5.62 8.41
CA VAL A 370 7.19 6.97 7.82
C VAL A 370 5.83 7.62 8.05
N THR A 371 5.82 8.79 8.69
CA THR A 371 4.62 9.63 8.83
C THR A 371 4.56 10.63 7.69
N VAL A 372 3.42 10.69 7.00
CA VAL A 372 3.16 11.57 5.85
C VAL A 372 2.03 12.55 6.16
N SER A 373 1.89 13.58 5.32
CA SER A 373 0.72 14.46 5.30
C SER A 373 0.10 14.46 3.90
N ALA A 374 -1.23 14.51 3.83
CA ALA A 374 -1.98 14.47 2.58
C ALA A 374 -1.78 15.74 1.75
N THR A 375 -1.71 15.58 0.42
CA THR A 375 -1.62 16.66 -0.56
C THR A 375 -2.71 16.52 -1.62
N THR A 376 -3.25 17.64 -2.12
CA THR A 376 -4.34 17.64 -3.11
C THR A 376 -3.91 17.09 -4.47
N ASP A 377 -2.60 17.02 -4.71
CA ASP A 377 -1.95 16.52 -5.91
C ASP A 377 -0.84 15.51 -5.55
N ARG A 378 -0.39 14.72 -6.54
CA ARG A 378 0.65 13.69 -6.35
C ARG A 378 2.08 14.23 -6.38
N GLU A 379 2.29 15.48 -6.80
CA GLU A 379 3.61 16.13 -6.80
C GLU A 379 3.92 16.76 -5.43
N GLY A 380 2.92 16.86 -4.56
CA GLY A 380 3.02 17.40 -3.21
C GLY A 380 2.98 18.93 -3.15
N THR A 381 2.39 19.60 -4.14
CA THR A 381 2.48 21.07 -4.26
C THR A 381 1.57 21.82 -3.28
N GLN A 382 0.43 21.23 -2.91
CA GLN A 382 -0.54 21.84 -2.00
C GLN A 382 -1.02 20.83 -0.96
N ASN A 383 -0.95 21.21 0.32
CA ASN A 383 -1.46 20.40 1.44
C ASN A 383 -2.98 20.26 1.35
N TYR A 384 -3.47 19.05 1.63
CA TYR A 384 -4.87 18.77 1.87
C TYR A 384 -5.17 18.92 3.37
N VAL A 385 -6.36 19.44 3.69
CA VAL A 385 -6.87 19.60 5.06
C VAL A 385 -8.30 19.10 5.17
N ALA A 386 -8.70 18.68 6.36
CA ALA A 386 -10.05 18.20 6.64
C ALA A 386 -11.12 19.24 6.22
N PRO A 387 -12.17 18.85 5.47
CA PRO A 387 -13.14 19.77 4.87
C PRO A 387 -14.17 20.31 5.87
N LEU A 388 -14.79 21.45 5.56
CA LEU A 388 -15.82 22.10 6.39
C LEU A 388 -17.03 21.19 6.66
N SER A 389 -17.43 20.38 5.68
CA SER A 389 -18.52 19.42 5.75
C SER A 389 -18.24 18.22 6.66
N GLY A 390 -16.99 18.02 7.07
CA GLY A 390 -16.57 16.81 7.77
C GLY A 390 -16.79 15.53 6.93
N GLY A 391 -17.00 14.43 7.65
CA GLY A 391 -17.21 13.08 7.11
C GLY A 391 -16.10 12.12 7.53
N PHE A 392 -16.31 10.82 7.32
CA PHE A 392 -15.23 9.85 7.50
C PHE A 392 -14.27 9.91 6.31
N GLY A 393 -13.02 9.52 6.53
CA GLY A 393 -12.07 9.30 5.45
C GLY A 393 -11.05 8.24 5.80
N THR A 394 -10.57 7.53 4.79
CA THR A 394 -9.61 6.42 4.93
C THR A 394 -8.48 6.55 3.92
N TRP A 395 -7.31 6.05 4.30
CA TRP A 395 -6.25 5.78 3.34
C TRP A 395 -6.43 4.43 2.64
N VAL A 396 -5.75 4.30 1.51
CA VAL A 396 -5.39 3.07 0.79
C VAL A 396 -3.95 3.25 0.32
N TRP A 397 -3.07 2.32 0.65
CA TRP A 397 -1.66 2.37 0.28
C TRP A 397 -1.30 1.29 -0.74
N ILE A 398 -0.53 1.69 -1.76
CA ILE A 398 -0.19 0.85 -2.90
C ILE A 398 1.31 0.86 -3.16
N ILE A 399 1.96 -0.30 -3.12
CA ILE A 399 3.25 -0.54 -3.79
C ILE A 399 2.91 -1.11 -5.16
N ALA A 400 2.94 -0.28 -6.20
CA ALA A 400 2.76 -0.73 -7.58
C ALA A 400 4.14 -1.14 -8.15
N VAL A 401 4.28 -2.39 -8.63
CA VAL A 401 5.51 -2.90 -9.23
C VAL A 401 5.89 -2.06 -10.44
N ASP A 402 4.97 -1.87 -11.39
CA ASP A 402 5.24 -1.10 -12.61
C ASP A 402 5.54 0.39 -12.35
N GLY A 403 5.15 0.91 -11.19
CA GLY A 403 5.52 2.27 -10.73
C GLY A 403 6.96 2.41 -10.25
N GLN A 404 7.62 1.31 -9.85
CA GLN A 404 8.96 1.39 -9.26
C GLN A 404 10.06 1.71 -10.30
N PRO A 405 11.19 2.29 -9.84
CA PRO A 405 12.44 2.33 -10.59
C PRO A 405 12.82 0.94 -11.15
N LYS A 406 13.41 0.90 -12.35
CA LYS A 406 13.70 -0.38 -13.05
C LYS A 406 14.53 -1.34 -12.19
N GLN A 407 15.46 -0.81 -11.40
CA GLN A 407 16.33 -1.57 -10.50
C GLN A 407 15.53 -2.25 -9.39
N THR A 408 14.57 -1.55 -8.78
CA THR A 408 13.68 -2.07 -7.73
C THR A 408 12.70 -3.12 -8.27
N ARG A 409 12.17 -2.93 -9.49
CA ARG A 409 11.22 -3.86 -10.12
C ARG A 409 11.71 -5.30 -10.20
N GLU A 410 13.00 -5.51 -10.40
CA GLU A 410 13.57 -6.86 -10.49
C GLU A 410 13.59 -7.63 -9.15
N PHE A 411 13.15 -6.99 -8.06
CA PHE A 411 13.05 -7.58 -6.72
C PHE A 411 11.60 -7.79 -6.25
N LEU A 412 10.58 -7.30 -6.97
CA LEU A 412 9.18 -7.43 -6.57
C LEU A 412 8.44 -8.43 -7.48
N GLN A 413 7.49 -9.18 -6.92
CA GLN A 413 6.70 -10.17 -7.66
C GLN A 413 5.29 -9.69 -8.03
N GLU A 414 4.66 -8.90 -7.16
CA GLU A 414 3.26 -8.49 -7.23
C GLU A 414 3.07 -7.15 -6.52
N ASP A 415 1.96 -6.47 -6.82
CA ASP A 415 1.57 -5.23 -6.14
C ASP A 415 1.17 -5.53 -4.67
N VAL A 416 1.36 -4.56 -3.78
CA VAL A 416 0.81 -4.58 -2.42
C VAL A 416 -0.25 -3.50 -2.33
N VAL A 417 -1.39 -3.81 -1.71
CA VAL A 417 -2.54 -2.90 -1.56
C VAL A 417 -3.11 -3.06 -0.14
N THR A 418 -3.33 -1.97 0.61
CA THR A 418 -4.11 -1.99 1.86
C THR A 418 -5.61 -1.91 1.57
N ARG A 419 -6.46 -2.42 2.47
CA ARG A 419 -7.90 -2.55 2.20
C ARG A 419 -8.67 -1.24 2.41
N PHE A 420 -9.81 -1.15 1.74
CA PHE A 420 -10.76 -0.06 1.87
C PHE A 420 -12.11 -0.56 2.41
N PRO A 421 -12.72 0.14 3.39
CA PRO A 421 -12.06 0.96 4.40
C PRO A 421 -11.34 0.08 5.46
N GLU A 422 -10.22 0.56 6.00
CA GLU A 422 -9.48 -0.11 7.08
C GLU A 422 -9.65 0.68 8.39
N PRO A 423 -10.21 0.08 9.46
CA PRO A 423 -10.26 0.64 10.81
C PRO A 423 -9.00 1.34 11.32
N SER A 424 -7.78 0.85 11.05
CA SER A 424 -6.56 1.58 11.46
C SER A 424 -6.31 2.83 10.62
N GLU A 425 -6.66 2.80 9.33
CA GLU A 425 -6.41 3.85 8.32
C GLU A 425 -7.56 4.88 8.21
N THR A 426 -8.69 4.65 8.89
CA THR A 426 -9.88 5.52 8.87
C THR A 426 -9.88 6.54 10.03
N LEU A 427 -10.27 7.78 9.75
CA LEU A 427 -10.55 8.85 10.72
C LEU A 427 -11.92 9.50 10.49
N SER A 428 -12.37 10.31 11.45
CA SER A 428 -13.51 11.21 11.30
C SER A 428 -13.05 12.67 11.26
N ALA A 429 -13.39 13.37 10.18
CA ALA A 429 -13.27 14.82 10.11
C ALA A 429 -14.57 15.45 10.63
N ARG A 430 -14.46 16.28 11.67
CA ARG A 430 -15.64 16.91 12.28
C ARG A 430 -16.16 18.07 11.45
N ALA A 431 -17.45 17.99 11.13
CA ALA A 431 -18.17 19.04 10.43
C ALA A 431 -18.25 20.30 11.30
N MET A 432 -18.09 21.47 10.67
CA MET A 432 -18.18 22.75 11.37
C MET A 432 -19.65 23.16 11.50
N VAL A 433 -20.18 23.12 12.73
CA VAL A 433 -21.53 23.58 13.05
C VAL A 433 -21.56 25.11 13.13
N ALA A 434 -22.57 25.72 12.51
CA ALA A 434 -22.81 27.16 12.51
C ALA A 434 -24.24 27.48 12.99
N VAL A 435 -24.36 28.57 13.74
CA VAL A 435 -25.59 29.01 14.43
C VAL A 435 -25.83 30.49 14.14
N ASP A 436 -27.08 30.86 13.85
CA ASP A 436 -27.62 32.23 13.88
C ASP A 436 -28.80 32.22 14.87
N SER A 437 -29.00 33.27 15.66
CA SER A 437 -30.23 33.45 16.44
C SER A 437 -30.76 34.87 16.25
N THR A 438 -32.05 35.06 16.48
CA THR A 438 -32.72 36.35 16.44
C THR A 438 -34.00 36.25 17.28
N VAL A 439 -33.98 36.95 18.41
CA VAL A 439 -35.13 37.02 19.32
C VAL A 439 -36.36 37.58 18.61
N THR A 440 -37.55 37.13 19.04
CA THR A 440 -38.82 37.54 18.43
C THR A 440 -39.17 39.01 18.72
N GLU A 441 -38.69 39.51 19.86
CA GLU A 441 -38.87 40.89 20.31
C GLU A 441 -37.55 41.35 20.93
N HIS A 442 -36.87 42.35 20.35
CA HIS A 442 -35.62 42.88 20.95
C HIS A 442 -35.87 43.75 22.19
N SER A 443 -37.11 44.20 22.39
CA SER A 443 -37.54 44.92 23.59
C SER A 443 -38.88 44.41 24.11
N ALA A 444 -39.01 44.26 25.43
CA ALA A 444 -40.19 43.74 26.11
C ALA A 444 -40.39 44.43 27.48
N SER A 445 -41.43 44.05 28.21
CA SER A 445 -41.69 44.55 29.57
C SER A 445 -41.75 43.41 30.58
N GLU A 446 -41.59 43.73 31.86
CA GLU A 446 -41.75 42.76 32.94
C GLU A 446 -43.10 42.02 32.84
N GLY A 447 -43.03 40.68 32.87
CA GLY A 447 -44.17 39.79 32.68
C GLY A 447 -44.45 39.37 31.24
N SER A 448 -43.75 39.92 30.23
CA SER A 448 -43.83 39.43 28.85
C SER A 448 -43.33 37.99 28.74
N VAL A 449 -43.91 37.23 27.81
CA VAL A 449 -43.37 35.95 27.35
C VAL A 449 -42.39 36.24 26.22
N ILE A 450 -41.13 35.86 26.38
CA ILE A 450 -40.08 36.05 25.38
C ILE A 450 -39.83 34.76 24.59
N SER A 451 -39.36 34.89 23.34
CA SER A 451 -39.05 33.78 22.45
C SER A 451 -37.95 34.12 21.46
N ASP A 452 -37.35 33.08 20.87
CA ASP A 452 -36.24 33.15 19.93
C ASP A 452 -36.43 32.13 18.79
N THR A 453 -35.81 32.39 17.64
CA THR A 453 -35.72 31.48 16.49
C THR A 453 -34.26 31.31 16.08
N ILE A 454 -33.70 30.14 16.38
CA ILE A 454 -32.29 29.78 16.15
C ILE A 454 -32.19 28.95 14.87
N SER A 455 -31.33 29.34 13.94
CA SER A 455 -31.04 28.60 12.71
C SER A 455 -29.70 27.90 12.82
N VAL A 456 -29.70 26.57 12.75
CA VAL A 456 -28.51 25.73 12.90
C VAL A 456 -28.20 25.01 11.59
N SER A 457 -26.91 24.94 11.23
CA SER A 457 -26.44 24.33 9.99
C SER A 457 -25.05 23.70 10.15
N GLY A 458 -24.66 22.80 9.23
CA GLY A 458 -23.34 22.17 9.22
C GLY A 458 -23.23 20.81 9.92
N PHE A 459 -24.31 20.30 10.52
CA PHE A 459 -24.34 18.90 10.96
C PHE A 459 -24.40 17.94 9.76
N PRO A 460 -23.87 16.71 9.87
CA PRO A 460 -24.18 15.62 8.94
C PRO A 460 -25.69 15.39 8.81
N ASP A 461 -26.16 14.98 7.62
CA ASP A 461 -27.61 14.81 7.34
C ASP A 461 -28.29 13.76 8.24
N ASP A 462 -27.55 12.77 8.74
CA ASP A 462 -28.02 11.72 9.65
C ASP A 462 -27.61 11.95 11.12
N HIS A 463 -27.21 13.18 11.48
CA HIS A 463 -26.76 13.50 12.82
C HIS A 463 -27.85 13.29 13.89
N GLY A 464 -27.43 12.74 15.04
CA GLY A 464 -28.30 12.30 16.12
C GLY A 464 -28.93 10.91 15.90
N VAL A 465 -28.66 10.26 14.77
CA VAL A 465 -29.14 8.89 14.44
C VAL A 465 -27.99 7.88 14.39
N PHE A 466 -26.75 8.31 14.15
CA PHE A 466 -25.60 7.41 14.09
C PHE A 466 -25.26 6.87 15.48
N ALA A 467 -25.41 5.55 15.65
CA ALA A 467 -25.20 4.85 16.92
C ALA A 467 -23.72 4.49 17.21
N GLY A 468 -22.78 5.05 16.45
CA GLY A 468 -21.36 4.73 16.54
C GLY A 468 -20.94 3.49 15.76
N ASN A 469 -19.63 3.28 15.67
CA ASN A 469 -19.04 2.08 15.07
C ASN A 469 -17.80 1.64 15.88
N ALA A 470 -18.03 0.73 16.83
CA ALA A 470 -16.98 0.20 17.71
C ALA A 470 -15.86 -0.56 16.95
N GLY A 471 -16.12 -1.05 15.73
CA GLY A 471 -15.10 -1.69 14.90
C GLY A 471 -14.08 -0.71 14.32
N PHE A 472 -14.51 0.55 14.11
CA PHE A 472 -13.67 1.66 13.63
C PHE A 472 -13.23 2.60 14.75
N GLY A 473 -13.80 2.46 15.95
CA GLY A 473 -13.46 3.26 17.12
C GLY A 473 -14.26 4.55 17.29
N PHE A 474 -15.36 4.72 16.55
CA PHE A 474 -16.22 5.92 16.62
C PHE A 474 -17.39 5.73 17.59
N VAL A 475 -17.70 6.75 18.39
CA VAL A 475 -18.87 6.76 19.29
C VAL A 475 -20.14 7.20 18.57
N ALA A 476 -21.29 7.05 19.24
CA ALA A 476 -22.56 7.59 18.77
C ALA A 476 -22.55 9.12 18.80
N ASP A 477 -23.33 9.75 17.92
CA ASP A 477 -23.57 11.19 17.95
C ASP A 477 -24.16 11.62 19.30
N VAL A 478 -23.91 12.87 19.70
CA VAL A 478 -24.67 13.51 20.76
C VAL A 478 -25.98 14.05 20.15
N PRO A 479 -27.17 13.47 20.45
CA PRO A 479 -28.39 13.78 19.72
C PRO A 479 -29.05 15.10 20.14
N ILE A 480 -28.52 15.75 21.19
CA ILE A 480 -29.12 16.91 21.86
C ILE A 480 -28.11 18.07 21.93
N ALA A 481 -28.57 19.25 21.55
CA ALA A 481 -27.99 20.53 21.90
C ALA A 481 -28.87 21.22 22.95
N THR A 482 -28.34 22.22 23.65
CA THR A 482 -29.09 22.98 24.65
C THR A 482 -29.27 24.42 24.22
N VAL A 483 -30.35 25.05 24.68
CA VAL A 483 -30.51 26.50 24.67
C VAL A 483 -30.75 26.94 26.11
N SER A 484 -29.91 27.84 26.61
CA SER A 484 -30.04 28.45 27.93
C SER A 484 -30.44 29.91 27.81
N VAL A 485 -31.32 30.40 28.67
CA VAL A 485 -31.58 31.85 28.77
C VAL A 485 -30.88 32.41 30.00
N VAL A 486 -30.00 33.38 29.79
CA VAL A 486 -29.21 34.04 30.84
C VAL A 486 -29.74 35.46 31.01
N TRP A 487 -30.11 35.82 32.23
CA TRP A 487 -30.49 37.21 32.57
C TRP A 487 -29.29 37.96 33.14
N SER A 488 -29.18 39.26 32.82
CA SER A 488 -28.29 40.19 33.52
C SER A 488 -28.91 41.56 33.83
N GLY A 489 -28.54 42.17 34.97
CA GLY A 489 -29.06 43.48 35.41
C GLY A 489 -28.84 43.81 36.90
N ASP A 490 -29.38 44.93 37.39
CA ASP A 490 -29.49 45.25 38.82
C ASP A 490 -30.96 45.18 39.24
N VAL A 491 -31.37 44.07 39.87
CA VAL A 491 -32.77 43.79 40.29
C VAL A 491 -33.43 44.88 41.15
N ASN A 492 -32.68 45.88 41.63
CA ASN A 492 -33.19 46.98 42.45
C ASN A 492 -33.31 48.31 41.69
N ASP A 493 -32.66 48.46 40.53
CA ASP A 493 -32.43 49.76 39.91
C ASP A 493 -32.16 49.65 38.39
N GLN A 494 -33.22 49.81 37.58
CA GLN A 494 -33.19 49.68 36.11
C GLN A 494 -32.17 50.61 35.44
N ASP A 495 -31.93 51.79 35.99
CA ASP A 495 -30.95 52.76 35.46
C ASP A 495 -29.51 52.21 35.51
N LYS A 496 -29.25 51.15 36.29
CA LYS A 496 -27.95 50.46 36.38
C LYS A 496 -27.82 49.21 35.51
N ASP A 497 -28.88 48.73 34.86
CA ASP A 497 -28.78 47.49 34.06
C ASP A 497 -27.70 47.59 32.98
N ALA A 498 -27.50 48.78 32.39
CA ALA A 498 -26.47 49.04 31.39
C ALA A 498 -25.02 48.81 31.87
N LEU A 499 -24.80 48.66 33.18
CA LEU A 499 -23.51 48.22 33.76
C LEU A 499 -23.26 46.72 33.56
N TYR A 500 -24.33 45.94 33.36
CA TYR A 500 -24.37 44.48 33.22
C TYR A 500 -24.83 44.07 31.83
N GLU A 501 -24.70 44.97 30.86
CA GLU A 501 -24.93 44.66 29.45
C GLU A 501 -24.00 43.52 28.99
N PRO A 502 -24.52 42.49 28.28
CA PRO A 502 -23.70 41.44 27.68
C PRO A 502 -22.63 42.01 26.73
N ARG A 503 -21.34 41.75 27.04
CA ARG A 503 -20.16 42.34 26.36
C ARG A 503 -18.95 41.39 26.28
N THR A 504 -19.15 40.10 26.56
CA THR A 504 -18.18 39.02 26.36
C THR A 504 -18.83 37.89 25.59
N VAL A 505 -18.06 37.22 24.72
CA VAL A 505 -18.52 36.04 23.97
C VAL A 505 -18.88 34.90 24.93
N GLU A 506 -18.10 34.72 25.99
CA GLU A 506 -18.37 33.73 27.03
C GLU A 506 -19.47 34.18 27.99
N VAL A 507 -20.34 33.24 28.37
CA VAL A 507 -21.35 33.41 29.41
C VAL A 507 -20.69 33.64 30.79
N PRO A 508 -21.01 34.73 31.51
CA PRO A 508 -20.53 34.97 32.87
C PRO A 508 -20.94 33.87 33.85
N THR A 509 -20.15 33.69 34.91
CA THR A 509 -20.55 32.83 36.04
C THR A 509 -21.71 33.48 36.80
N GLU A 510 -22.70 32.68 37.22
CA GLU A 510 -23.85 33.19 37.97
C GLU A 510 -23.45 33.92 39.26
N ASP A 511 -24.02 35.11 39.45
CA ASP A 511 -23.79 35.99 40.59
C ASP A 511 -25.05 36.83 40.92
N ALA A 512 -24.90 37.96 41.62
CA ALA A 512 -26.04 38.83 41.94
C ALA A 512 -26.63 39.57 40.72
N HIS A 513 -25.92 39.56 39.60
CA HIS A 513 -26.20 40.32 38.38
C HIS A 513 -26.27 39.46 37.12
N HIS A 514 -26.04 38.15 37.23
CA HIS A 514 -26.15 37.14 36.16
C HIS A 514 -26.81 35.88 36.71
N ARG A 515 -27.88 35.39 36.06
CA ARG A 515 -28.57 34.14 36.48
C ARG A 515 -29.05 33.35 35.27
N VAL A 516 -28.99 32.01 35.35
CA VAL A 516 -29.64 31.16 34.36
C VAL A 516 -31.14 31.08 34.68
N ILE A 517 -31.98 31.52 33.74
CA ILE A 517 -33.44 31.49 33.84
C ILE A 517 -33.97 30.08 33.57
N GLY A 518 -33.32 29.35 32.68
CA GLY A 518 -33.60 27.96 32.36
C GLY A 518 -32.73 27.47 31.21
N THR A 519 -32.70 26.15 31.04
CA THR A 519 -32.01 25.45 29.95
C THR A 519 -32.96 24.39 29.40
N TRP A 520 -33.08 24.33 28.07
CA TRP A 520 -33.95 23.41 27.35
C TRP A 520 -33.16 22.61 26.33
N GLU A 521 -33.62 21.40 26.05
CA GLU A 521 -32.95 20.47 25.13
C GLU A 521 -33.62 20.48 23.75
N TYR A 522 -32.82 20.48 22.69
CA TYR A 522 -33.28 20.48 21.31
C TYR A 522 -32.47 19.48 20.47
N PRO A 523 -33.06 18.84 19.44
CA PRO A 523 -32.32 17.91 18.59
C PRO A 523 -31.12 18.59 17.91
N ALA A 524 -29.92 18.02 18.06
CA ALA A 524 -28.71 18.49 17.40
C ALA A 524 -28.74 18.11 15.91
N ARG A 525 -29.33 18.98 15.07
CA ARG A 525 -29.45 18.77 13.61
C ARG A 525 -29.66 20.10 12.88
N ASN A 526 -29.49 20.08 11.57
CA ASN A 526 -29.75 21.22 10.69
C ASN A 526 -31.24 21.64 10.74
N GLY A 527 -31.50 22.95 10.75
CA GLY A 527 -32.85 23.52 10.68
C GLY A 527 -33.09 24.70 11.63
N ALA A 528 -34.33 25.18 11.65
CA ALA A 528 -34.77 26.22 12.57
C ALA A 528 -35.38 25.63 13.86
N ILE A 529 -34.99 26.17 15.00
CA ILE A 529 -35.42 25.82 16.35
C ILE A 529 -36.17 27.03 16.91
N LYS A 530 -37.41 26.83 17.38
CA LYS A 530 -38.16 27.88 18.09
C LYS A 530 -38.11 27.64 19.59
N VAL A 531 -37.68 28.65 20.34
CA VAL A 531 -37.49 28.62 21.79
C VAL A 531 -38.46 29.60 22.44
N GLY A 532 -39.14 29.20 23.51
CA GLY A 532 -40.16 30.04 24.15
C GLY A 532 -41.49 30.13 23.38
N GLY A 533 -42.37 31.03 23.81
CA GLY A 533 -43.69 31.25 23.18
C GLY A 533 -44.63 30.03 23.18
N GLY A 534 -44.36 29.00 23.98
CA GLY A 534 -45.09 27.73 24.02
C GLY A 534 -44.65 26.70 22.97
N ALA A 535 -43.56 26.95 22.23
CA ALA A 535 -42.98 25.95 21.34
C ALA A 535 -42.40 24.77 22.16
N PRO A 536 -42.57 23.51 21.74
CA PRO A 536 -42.07 22.36 22.48
C PRO A 536 -40.55 22.21 22.37
N ASP A 537 -39.94 21.65 23.41
CA ASP A 537 -38.56 21.18 23.42
C ASP A 537 -38.40 19.78 22.75
N ALA A 538 -37.22 19.16 22.86
CA ALA A 538 -36.95 17.82 22.34
C ALA A 538 -37.85 16.71 22.93
N HIS A 539 -38.39 16.90 24.13
CA HIS A 539 -39.25 15.94 24.83
C HIS A 539 -40.74 16.15 24.52
N GLY A 540 -41.08 17.27 23.89
CA GLY A 540 -42.45 17.68 23.58
C GLY A 540 -43.07 18.62 24.62
N ASP A 541 -42.30 19.04 25.64
CA ASP A 541 -42.79 19.90 26.70
C ASP A 541 -42.78 21.38 26.28
N PRO A 542 -43.88 22.14 26.47
CA PRO A 542 -44.01 23.50 25.96
C PRO A 542 -43.13 24.49 26.72
N VAL A 543 -42.17 25.10 26.03
CA VAL A 543 -41.25 26.09 26.59
C VAL A 543 -41.92 27.46 26.66
N SER A 544 -42.09 27.98 27.88
CA SER A 544 -42.62 29.34 28.14
C SER A 544 -41.70 30.09 29.07
N ILE A 545 -41.12 31.18 28.58
CA ILE A 545 -40.08 31.96 29.25
C ILE A 545 -40.68 33.31 29.58
N VAL A 546 -40.90 33.59 30.87
CA VAL A 546 -41.49 34.85 31.34
C VAL A 546 -40.39 35.76 31.87
N ALA A 547 -40.28 36.97 31.32
CA ALA A 547 -39.32 37.96 31.76
C ALA A 547 -39.75 38.59 33.10
N GLN A 548 -39.40 37.95 34.21
CA GLN A 548 -39.83 38.35 35.57
C GLN A 548 -39.12 39.57 36.16
N SER A 549 -38.10 40.12 35.50
CA SER A 549 -37.38 41.32 35.95
C SER A 549 -36.89 42.11 34.75
N HIS A 550 -36.76 43.42 34.89
CA HIS A 550 -36.01 44.24 33.95
C HIS A 550 -34.53 43.81 33.86
N GLY A 551 -33.84 44.21 32.78
CA GLY A 551 -32.49 43.81 32.46
C GLY A 551 -32.36 43.30 31.02
N TYR A 552 -31.35 42.47 30.77
CA TYR A 552 -31.14 41.77 29.50
C TYR A 552 -31.42 40.28 29.66
N TYR A 553 -31.98 39.64 28.64
CA TYR A 553 -32.14 38.18 28.56
C TYR A 553 -31.49 37.70 27.26
N VAL A 554 -30.44 36.89 27.36
CA VAL A 554 -29.71 36.34 26.20
C VAL A 554 -30.02 34.86 26.04
N PHE A 555 -30.37 34.45 24.82
CA PHE A 555 -30.57 33.06 24.42
C PHE A 555 -29.25 32.47 23.91
N VAL A 556 -28.67 31.53 24.63
CA VAL A 556 -27.37 30.93 24.29
C VAL A 556 -27.56 29.49 23.84
N TYR A 557 -27.30 29.22 22.56
CA TYR A 557 -27.24 27.86 22.03
C TYR A 557 -25.90 27.21 22.38
N SER A 558 -25.88 25.93 22.77
CA SER A 558 -24.65 25.18 23.00
C SER A 558 -24.77 23.72 22.55
N PHE A 559 -23.78 23.24 21.81
CA PHE A 559 -23.60 21.85 21.45
C PHE A 559 -22.18 21.40 21.84
N PRO A 560 -22.01 20.32 22.63
CA PRO A 560 -20.73 19.95 23.23
C PRO A 560 -19.71 19.36 22.24
N GLY A 561 -20.12 19.02 21.01
CA GLY A 561 -19.29 18.29 20.06
C GLY A 561 -19.29 16.78 20.29
N ASP A 562 -18.95 16.04 19.25
CA ASP A 562 -18.71 14.59 19.29
C ASP A 562 -17.61 14.19 18.29
N ASP A 563 -17.65 12.96 17.76
CA ASP A 563 -16.70 12.45 16.76
C ASP A 563 -16.98 12.96 15.34
N ARG A 564 -18.20 13.44 15.03
CA ARG A 564 -18.64 13.82 13.67
C ARG A 564 -18.95 15.31 13.54
N ALA A 565 -19.28 16.00 14.63
CA ALA A 565 -19.58 17.43 14.64
C ALA A 565 -18.72 18.20 15.66
N MET A 566 -18.25 19.38 15.28
CA MET A 566 -17.49 20.27 16.17
C MET A 566 -18.39 20.86 17.25
N ALA A 567 -17.84 21.08 18.44
CA ALA A 567 -18.50 21.85 19.50
C ALA A 567 -18.76 23.29 19.03
N VAL A 568 -19.91 23.86 19.41
CA VAL A 568 -20.27 25.24 19.13
C VAL A 568 -21.05 25.82 20.32
N THR A 569 -20.88 27.10 20.59
CA THR A 569 -21.72 27.87 21.52
C THR A 569 -21.89 29.26 20.95
N SER A 570 -23.10 29.80 20.97
CA SER A 570 -23.36 31.15 20.47
C SER A 570 -22.81 32.21 21.43
N ALA A 571 -22.62 33.43 20.93
CA ALA A 571 -21.89 34.47 21.64
C ALA A 571 -22.81 35.23 22.59
N TYR A 572 -22.47 35.24 23.89
CA TYR A 572 -23.31 35.89 24.91
C TYR A 572 -23.46 37.41 24.70
N ASP A 573 -22.51 38.05 24.02
CA ASP A 573 -22.57 39.48 23.64
C ASP A 573 -23.28 39.77 22.32
N ASP A 574 -23.85 38.76 21.65
CA ASP A 574 -24.64 39.01 20.45
C ASP A 574 -25.96 39.71 20.79
N ALA A 575 -26.08 40.97 20.34
CA ALA A 575 -27.27 41.79 20.49
C ALA A 575 -28.51 41.19 19.81
N TRP A 576 -28.34 40.28 18.85
CA TRP A 576 -29.42 39.58 18.16
C TRP A 576 -30.07 38.48 19.01
N GLU A 577 -29.29 37.87 19.90
CA GLU A 577 -29.73 36.81 20.83
C GLU A 577 -30.34 37.40 22.11
N ARG A 578 -30.45 38.74 22.19
CA ARG A 578 -30.72 39.52 23.40
C ARG A 578 -32.06 40.26 23.36
N VAL A 579 -32.88 40.04 24.39
CA VAL A 579 -34.07 40.86 24.70
C VAL A 579 -33.74 41.87 25.79
N ARG A 580 -34.03 43.15 25.56
CA ARG A 580 -34.04 44.20 26.60
C ARG A 580 -35.42 44.22 27.28
N VAL A 581 -35.46 44.19 28.62
CA VAL A 581 -36.69 44.18 29.40
C VAL A 581 -36.71 45.36 30.36
N ASP A 582 -37.82 46.10 30.40
CA ASP A 582 -37.99 47.27 31.26
C ASP A 582 -39.25 47.16 32.16
N GLN A 583 -39.25 47.84 33.31
CA GLN A 583 -40.32 47.78 34.32
C GLN A 583 -41.70 48.28 33.84
N ARG A 584 -41.75 49.01 32.71
CA ARG A 584 -42.99 49.51 32.10
C ARG A 584 -42.89 49.48 30.59
N PRO A 585 -44.00 49.26 29.88
CA PRO A 585 -44.04 49.43 28.44
C PRO A 585 -43.71 50.89 28.09
N HIS A 586 -42.62 51.06 27.36
CA HIS A 586 -42.40 52.25 26.55
C HIS A 586 -43.53 52.36 25.50
N GLY A 587 -43.71 53.55 24.91
CA GLY A 587 -44.72 53.74 23.86
C GLY A 587 -44.51 52.79 22.69
N ALA A 588 -45.55 52.57 21.87
CA ALA A 588 -45.53 51.59 20.77
C ALA A 588 -44.20 51.62 19.98
N GLN A 589 -43.42 50.55 20.12
CA GLN A 589 -42.07 50.45 19.59
C GLN A 589 -42.07 50.61 18.07
N PRO A 590 -41.01 51.19 17.49
CA PRO A 590 -40.90 51.28 16.04
C PRO A 590 -40.66 49.90 15.44
N SER A 591 -41.41 49.57 14.38
CA SER A 591 -41.38 48.27 13.71
C SER A 591 -40.73 48.36 12.33
N LEU A 592 -40.02 47.30 11.93
CA LEU A 592 -39.38 47.09 10.65
C LEU A 592 -40.20 46.12 9.79
N THR A 593 -40.25 46.32 8.47
CA THR A 593 -40.72 45.30 7.52
C THR A 593 -39.98 45.49 6.21
N THR A 594 -39.39 44.43 5.68
CA THR A 594 -38.53 44.44 4.49
C THR A 594 -39.21 43.75 3.31
N MET A 595 -38.64 43.93 2.10
CA MET A 595 -39.07 43.27 0.87
C MET A 595 -38.03 43.49 -0.23
N VAL A 596 -37.45 42.40 -0.72
CA VAL A 596 -36.45 42.47 -1.81
C VAL A 596 -37.04 42.94 -3.13
N SER A 597 -36.20 43.58 -3.93
CA SER A 597 -36.55 43.99 -5.29
C SER A 597 -35.33 43.97 -6.23
N PRO A 598 -35.41 43.33 -7.40
CA PRO A 598 -36.39 42.30 -7.77
C PRO A 598 -36.21 41.01 -6.94
N MET A 599 -37.24 40.17 -6.85
CA MET A 599 -37.12 38.82 -6.25
C MET A 599 -36.31 37.84 -7.12
N GLN A 600 -36.08 38.15 -8.39
CA GLN A 600 -35.29 37.32 -9.30
C GLN A 600 -34.45 38.21 -10.24
N VAL A 601 -33.16 37.90 -10.38
CA VAL A 601 -32.22 38.64 -11.26
C VAL A 601 -31.22 37.70 -11.96
N GLY A 602 -30.56 38.22 -12.99
CA GLY A 602 -29.46 37.52 -13.67
C GLY A 602 -28.18 37.45 -12.81
N VAL A 603 -27.28 36.53 -13.16
CA VAL A 603 -25.92 36.52 -12.58
C VAL A 603 -25.23 37.87 -12.81
N ALA A 604 -24.65 38.44 -11.76
CA ALA A 604 -24.00 39.77 -11.72
C ALA A 604 -24.89 41.01 -11.96
N ASP A 605 -26.21 40.84 -12.11
CA ASP A 605 -27.17 41.95 -12.04
C ASP A 605 -27.24 42.55 -10.62
N ALA A 606 -27.71 43.80 -10.54
CA ALA A 606 -27.86 44.52 -9.28
C ALA A 606 -29.27 44.34 -8.69
N PHE A 607 -29.34 43.98 -7.42
CA PHE A 607 -30.58 43.85 -6.64
C PHE A 607 -30.43 44.53 -5.27
N HIS A 608 -31.53 44.68 -4.54
CA HIS A 608 -31.59 45.43 -3.29
C HIS A 608 -32.74 44.95 -2.41
N ASP A 609 -32.69 45.33 -1.13
CA ASP A 609 -33.82 45.26 -0.21
C ASP A 609 -34.33 46.66 0.15
N THR A 610 -35.59 46.74 0.60
CA THR A 610 -36.33 47.96 0.92
C THR A 610 -37.04 47.80 2.26
N ALA A 611 -36.55 48.49 3.28
CA ALA A 611 -37.12 48.49 4.62
C ALA A 611 -38.14 49.63 4.83
N LEU A 612 -39.34 49.26 5.27
CA LEU A 612 -40.38 50.15 5.79
C LEU A 612 -40.29 50.19 7.31
N VAL A 613 -39.96 51.36 7.86
CA VAL A 613 -39.99 51.64 9.30
C VAL A 613 -41.29 52.37 9.65
N ARG A 614 -41.98 51.94 10.72
CA ARG A 614 -43.17 52.60 11.28
C ARG A 614 -42.98 52.84 12.77
N GLY A 615 -43.54 53.91 13.30
CA GLY A 615 -43.32 54.34 14.69
C GLY A 615 -42.30 55.46 14.79
N SER A 616 -42.16 56.04 15.98
CA SER A 616 -41.20 57.12 16.22
C SER A 616 -39.82 56.53 16.54
N VAL A 617 -38.77 57.07 15.92
CA VAL A 617 -37.38 56.74 16.21
C VAL A 617 -36.65 57.99 16.71
N GLU A 618 -35.50 57.83 17.35
CA GLU A 618 -34.72 58.95 17.89
C GLU A 618 -33.69 59.52 16.90
N GLU A 619 -33.16 60.70 17.20
CA GLU A 619 -32.10 61.32 16.40
C GLU A 619 -30.82 60.46 16.44
N GLY A 620 -30.43 59.94 15.27
CA GLY A 620 -29.27 59.06 15.10
C GLY A 620 -29.60 57.62 14.70
N SER A 621 -30.87 57.21 14.80
CA SER A 621 -31.37 55.89 14.38
C SER A 621 -31.09 55.57 12.91
N TYR A 622 -30.95 54.27 12.60
CA TYR A 622 -30.57 53.79 11.28
C TYR A 622 -31.05 52.36 11.01
N VAL A 623 -31.04 51.95 9.74
CA VAL A 623 -31.20 50.55 9.34
C VAL A 623 -29.87 50.01 8.84
N THR A 624 -29.52 48.76 9.14
CA THR A 624 -28.44 48.02 8.44
C THR A 624 -29.01 46.92 7.55
N PHE A 625 -28.31 46.61 6.46
CA PHE A 625 -28.65 45.52 5.54
C PHE A 625 -27.47 44.56 5.35
N SER A 626 -27.73 43.26 5.44
CA SER A 626 -26.78 42.18 5.14
C SER A 626 -27.40 41.21 4.13
N ALA A 627 -26.56 40.60 3.30
CA ALA A 627 -26.97 39.64 2.27
C ALA A 627 -26.01 38.46 2.17
N TYR A 628 -26.54 37.25 2.18
CA TYR A 628 -25.82 35.98 2.26
C TYR A 628 -26.19 35.08 1.09
N GLU A 629 -25.21 34.54 0.37
CA GLU A 629 -25.44 33.42 -0.55
C GLU A 629 -25.85 32.18 0.25
N ALA A 630 -26.70 31.31 -0.30
CA ALA A 630 -27.09 30.05 0.33
C ALA A 630 -25.90 29.18 0.73
N LEU A 631 -26.04 28.36 1.79
CA LEU A 631 -25.02 27.40 2.17
C LEU A 631 -24.87 26.33 1.06
N GLU A 632 -23.65 26.21 0.52
CA GLU A 632 -23.30 25.35 -0.61
C GLU A 632 -23.71 23.90 -0.33
N GLY A 633 -24.35 23.24 -1.30
CA GLY A 633 -24.95 21.91 -1.17
C GLY A 633 -26.37 21.87 -0.59
N SER A 634 -26.72 22.73 0.36
CA SER A 634 -28.05 22.69 1.03
C SER A 634 -29.12 23.57 0.37
N GLY A 635 -28.74 24.72 -0.19
CA GLY A 635 -29.68 25.74 -0.69
C GLY A 635 -30.47 26.48 0.40
N LEU A 636 -30.19 26.22 1.69
CA LEU A 636 -30.88 26.82 2.83
C LEU A 636 -30.29 28.18 3.24
N PRO A 637 -31.08 29.06 3.90
CA PRO A 637 -30.56 30.24 4.58
C PRO A 637 -29.60 29.84 5.71
N SER A 638 -28.42 30.45 5.75
CA SER A 638 -27.43 30.24 6.81
C SER A 638 -26.40 31.39 6.83
N PRO A 639 -25.94 31.84 8.01
CA PRO A 639 -24.87 32.83 8.13
C PRO A 639 -23.50 32.29 7.70
N ALA A 640 -23.32 30.96 7.64
CA ALA A 640 -22.12 30.31 7.09
C ALA A 640 -22.06 30.42 5.55
N GLY A 641 -23.18 30.79 4.92
CA GLY A 641 -23.24 31.19 3.53
C GLY A 641 -22.37 32.43 3.25
N ARG A 642 -21.84 32.54 2.02
CA ARG A 642 -20.90 33.62 1.68
C ARG A 642 -21.59 34.97 1.73
N ARG A 643 -21.24 35.81 2.71
CA ARG A 643 -21.75 37.17 2.84
C ARG A 643 -21.25 38.08 1.70
N ILE A 644 -22.18 38.66 0.94
CA ILE A 644 -21.92 39.57 -0.18
C ILE A 644 -22.24 41.04 0.15
N MET A 645 -22.98 41.28 1.25
CA MET A 645 -23.20 42.59 1.85
C MET A 645 -23.17 42.44 3.37
N ASN A 646 -22.51 43.36 4.07
CA ASN A 646 -22.32 43.29 5.52
C ASN A 646 -22.73 44.59 6.21
N GLU A 647 -23.87 44.54 6.91
CA GLU A 647 -24.36 45.58 7.82
C GLU A 647 -24.30 47.01 7.25
N GLU A 648 -24.60 47.15 5.96
CA GLU A 648 -24.51 48.44 5.27
C GLU A 648 -25.53 49.42 5.85
N ARG A 649 -25.04 50.49 6.47
CA ARG A 649 -25.83 51.44 7.27
C ARG A 649 -26.52 52.49 6.41
N VAL A 650 -27.84 52.65 6.61
CA VAL A 650 -28.68 53.67 6.00
C VAL A 650 -29.36 54.50 7.12
N PRO A 651 -29.08 55.81 7.25
CA PRO A 651 -29.65 56.64 8.31
C PRO A 651 -31.15 56.90 8.12
N LEU A 652 -31.87 57.12 9.22
CA LEU A 652 -33.29 57.44 9.24
C LEU A 652 -33.54 58.93 9.55
N ASP A 653 -34.68 59.44 9.08
CA ASP A 653 -35.19 60.76 9.44
C ASP A 653 -36.11 60.62 10.67
N TYR A 654 -35.60 61.02 11.84
CA TYR A 654 -36.33 60.93 13.12
C TYR A 654 -37.57 61.82 13.20
N SER A 655 -37.78 62.75 12.25
CA SER A 655 -39.01 63.55 12.18
C SER A 655 -40.20 62.78 11.57
N LEU A 656 -39.94 61.60 10.97
CA LEU A 656 -40.95 60.79 10.29
C LEU A 656 -41.36 59.58 11.14
N THR A 657 -42.68 59.44 11.38
CA THR A 657 -43.28 58.27 12.04
C THR A 657 -43.58 57.10 11.10
N THR A 658 -43.32 57.25 9.81
CA THR A 658 -43.33 56.19 8.80
C THR A 658 -42.41 56.60 7.66
N GLN A 659 -41.44 55.75 7.32
CA GLN A 659 -40.45 56.03 6.28
C GLN A 659 -39.96 54.75 5.62
N THR A 660 -39.41 54.88 4.41
CA THR A 660 -38.87 53.75 3.65
C THR A 660 -37.44 54.04 3.25
N VAL A 661 -36.54 53.14 3.60
CA VAL A 661 -35.11 53.18 3.25
C VAL A 661 -34.74 51.96 2.42
N ARG A 662 -33.66 52.07 1.64
CA ARG A 662 -33.27 51.08 0.65
C ARG A 662 -31.79 50.71 0.86
N SER A 663 -31.47 49.42 0.78
CA SER A 663 -30.09 48.95 0.84
C SER A 663 -29.24 49.53 -0.31
N PRO A 664 -27.90 49.53 -0.18
CA PRO A 664 -27.02 49.59 -1.34
C PRO A 664 -27.30 48.43 -2.32
N ALA A 665 -26.70 48.48 -3.51
CA ALA A 665 -26.89 47.44 -4.51
C ALA A 665 -25.99 46.21 -4.26
N ALA A 666 -26.59 45.04 -4.05
CA ALA A 666 -25.91 43.75 -3.99
C ALA A 666 -25.71 43.15 -5.39
N LYS A 667 -24.72 42.23 -5.51
CA LYS A 667 -24.44 41.45 -6.74
C LYS A 667 -23.91 40.05 -6.40
N ALA A 668 -24.57 39.02 -6.90
CA ALA A 668 -24.12 37.63 -6.81
C ALA A 668 -23.26 37.24 -8.03
N ARG A 669 -22.34 36.28 -7.85
CA ARG A 669 -21.43 35.80 -8.92
C ARG A 669 -21.70 34.37 -9.40
N LYS A 670 -22.61 33.67 -8.74
CA LYS A 670 -23.08 32.32 -9.06
C LYS A 670 -24.62 32.35 -9.09
N GLU A 671 -25.23 31.32 -9.68
CA GLU A 671 -26.65 31.00 -9.50
C GLU A 671 -26.93 30.54 -8.07
N GLY A 672 -28.19 30.64 -7.63
CA GLY A 672 -28.63 30.22 -6.30
C GLY A 672 -29.48 31.28 -5.60
N SER A 673 -29.78 31.05 -4.32
CA SER A 673 -30.54 31.98 -3.48
C SER A 673 -29.61 32.92 -2.72
N VAL A 674 -30.01 34.19 -2.60
CA VAL A 674 -29.42 35.17 -1.69
C VAL A 674 -30.47 35.59 -0.68
N PHE A 675 -30.14 35.44 0.61
CA PHE A 675 -31.02 35.75 1.72
C PHE A 675 -30.62 37.07 2.37
N TRP A 676 -31.61 37.91 2.68
CA TRP A 676 -31.43 39.23 3.28
C TRP A 676 -31.73 39.21 4.78
N LYS A 677 -31.04 40.08 5.52
CA LYS A 677 -31.25 40.36 6.95
C LYS A 677 -31.17 41.88 7.14
N ALA A 678 -32.21 42.49 7.69
CA ALA A 678 -32.25 43.91 7.98
C ALA A 678 -32.59 44.19 9.45
N THR A 679 -32.10 45.33 9.94
CA THR A 679 -32.03 45.63 11.38
C THR A 679 -32.30 47.09 11.62
N LEU A 680 -33.23 47.44 12.52
CA LEU A 680 -33.48 48.81 12.97
C LEU A 680 -32.69 49.07 14.26
N TRP A 681 -31.87 50.12 14.28
CA TRP A 681 -31.02 50.50 15.40
C TRP A 681 -31.38 51.88 15.97
N ASN A 682 -31.18 52.05 17.28
CA ASN A 682 -31.15 53.36 17.95
C ASN A 682 -29.80 54.08 17.73
N LYS A 683 -29.55 55.23 18.37
CA LYS A 683 -28.28 55.96 18.23
C LYS A 683 -27.12 55.35 19.05
N ASP A 684 -27.45 54.60 20.10
CA ASP A 684 -26.51 54.05 21.09
C ASP A 684 -26.00 52.65 20.72
N GLY A 685 -26.68 51.98 19.76
CA GLY A 685 -26.31 50.65 19.26
C GLY A 685 -27.25 49.52 19.66
N ASP A 686 -28.42 49.80 20.25
CA ASP A 686 -29.44 48.78 20.52
C ASP A 686 -30.29 48.50 19.28
N ILE A 687 -30.65 47.22 19.09
CA ILE A 687 -31.66 46.80 18.11
C ILE A 687 -33.04 47.16 18.65
N LEU A 688 -33.82 47.89 17.84
CA LEU A 688 -35.20 48.24 18.14
C LEU A 688 -36.19 47.22 17.56
N ASP A 689 -35.94 46.78 16.32
CA ASP A 689 -36.69 45.71 15.65
C ASP A 689 -35.87 45.10 14.51
N ALA A 690 -36.08 43.82 14.21
CA ALA A 690 -35.35 43.10 13.16
C ALA A 690 -36.06 41.80 12.76
N HIS A 691 -35.51 41.07 11.80
CA HIS A 691 -36.01 39.76 11.41
C HIS A 691 -34.89 38.74 11.18
N TYR A 692 -35.23 37.45 11.31
CA TYR A 692 -34.32 36.35 11.02
C TYR A 692 -34.12 36.12 9.51
N LEU A 693 -33.07 35.40 9.16
CA LEU A 693 -32.73 35.04 7.78
C LEU A 693 -33.73 34.05 7.16
N GLY A 694 -34.20 34.34 5.95
CA GLY A 694 -35.07 33.43 5.19
C GLY A 694 -36.56 33.54 5.51
N ILE A 695 -37.03 34.68 6.04
CA ILE A 695 -38.47 34.99 6.03
C ILE A 695 -38.99 35.17 4.59
N ASP A 696 -40.30 34.96 4.40
CA ASP A 696 -40.94 35.14 3.09
C ASP A 696 -40.84 36.59 2.62
N GLY A 697 -40.51 36.79 1.34
CA GLY A 697 -40.14 38.09 0.76
C GLY A 697 -38.66 38.46 0.84
N GLU A 698 -37.84 37.81 1.70
CA GLU A 698 -36.43 38.19 1.94
C GLU A 698 -35.40 37.33 1.20
N THR A 699 -35.78 36.82 0.03
CA THR A 699 -34.92 35.97 -0.81
C THR A 699 -34.88 36.47 -2.25
N THR A 700 -33.68 36.74 -2.76
CA THR A 700 -33.43 36.98 -4.19
C THR A 700 -32.91 35.73 -4.87
N THR A 701 -33.60 35.26 -5.90
CA THR A 701 -33.17 34.13 -6.74
C THR A 701 -32.27 34.61 -7.89
N ILE A 702 -31.09 34.03 -8.02
CA ILE A 702 -30.13 34.32 -9.08
C ILE A 702 -30.16 33.21 -10.13
N SER A 703 -30.41 33.55 -11.39
CA SER A 703 -30.51 32.60 -12.51
C SER A 703 -29.64 33.06 -13.70
N SER A 704 -29.31 32.13 -14.59
CA SER A 704 -28.67 32.44 -15.89
C SER A 704 -29.65 32.69 -17.04
N ASP A 705 -30.95 32.41 -16.87
CA ASP A 705 -31.96 32.65 -17.91
C ASP A 705 -32.30 34.15 -18.06
N GLU A 706 -32.40 34.62 -19.30
CA GLU A 706 -32.60 36.04 -19.62
C GLU A 706 -33.97 36.59 -19.17
N ARG A 707 -33.89 37.62 -18.32
CA ARG A 707 -34.86 38.69 -18.03
C ARG A 707 -36.15 38.73 -18.89
N ALA A 708 -37.27 38.34 -18.30
CA ALA A 708 -38.60 38.68 -18.80
C ALA A 708 -38.92 40.18 -18.55
N GLU A 709 -38.49 41.05 -19.45
CA GLU A 709 -38.75 42.50 -19.33
C GLU A 709 -40.04 42.91 -20.05
N GLY A 710 -41.07 43.31 -19.29
CA GLY A 710 -42.14 44.16 -19.82
C GLY A 710 -43.57 43.91 -19.33
N GLU A 711 -43.94 44.52 -18.21
CA GLU A 711 -45.31 44.99 -18.02
C GLU A 711 -45.32 46.50 -17.78
N ARG A 712 -45.74 47.25 -18.82
CA ARG A 712 -45.93 48.70 -18.76
C ARG A 712 -47.40 48.98 -18.42
N ALA A 713 -47.62 49.95 -17.54
CA ALA A 713 -48.92 50.34 -17.00
C ALA A 713 -50.09 50.35 -18.01
N SER A 714 -51.24 49.82 -17.58
CA SER A 714 -52.57 50.27 -18.03
C SER A 714 -53.60 50.11 -16.92
N SER A 715 -54.67 50.89 -16.98
CA SER A 715 -55.52 51.24 -15.83
C SER A 715 -56.83 50.45 -15.76
N SER A 716 -57.28 50.17 -14.53
CA SER A 716 -58.68 49.95 -14.10
C SER A 716 -59.51 48.82 -14.73
N VAL A 717 -60.07 47.94 -13.87
CA VAL A 717 -61.53 47.89 -13.55
C VAL A 717 -61.85 46.74 -12.58
N THR A 718 -62.44 47.09 -11.43
CA THR A 718 -63.41 46.36 -10.57
C THR A 718 -63.18 44.89 -10.12
N GLN A 719 -63.14 44.75 -8.80
CA GLN A 719 -63.32 43.57 -7.90
C GLN A 719 -64.55 42.65 -8.18
N PRO A 720 -64.72 41.44 -7.58
CA PRO A 720 -64.18 41.04 -6.26
C PRO A 720 -63.64 39.60 -6.07
N VAL A 721 -63.03 39.45 -4.88
CA VAL A 721 -62.54 38.25 -4.19
C VAL A 721 -63.47 37.02 -4.29
N LYS A 722 -62.87 35.83 -4.48
CA LYS A 722 -63.46 34.54 -4.05
C LYS A 722 -62.44 33.62 -3.39
N SER A 723 -62.93 32.86 -2.42
CA SER A 723 -62.20 32.15 -1.36
C SER A 723 -61.51 30.85 -1.76
N LEU A 724 -60.45 30.53 -1.01
CA LEU A 724 -60.08 29.24 -0.41
C LEU A 724 -60.25 27.94 -1.21
N ALA A 725 -59.19 27.13 -1.16
CA ALA A 725 -59.18 25.74 -1.59
C ALA A 725 -60.28 24.89 -0.94
N ARG A 726 -60.79 23.91 -1.68
CA ARG A 726 -61.53 22.79 -1.11
C ARG A 726 -61.10 21.47 -1.76
N THR A 727 -60.75 20.53 -0.88
CA THR A 727 -60.34 19.15 -1.13
C THR A 727 -61.32 18.34 -1.97
N GLY A 728 -60.83 17.38 -2.77
CA GLY A 728 -61.69 16.37 -3.41
C GLY A 728 -60.94 15.28 -4.17
N VAL A 729 -60.80 14.10 -3.57
CA VAL A 729 -60.34 12.86 -4.23
C VAL A 729 -61.42 12.34 -5.18
N GLY A 730 -61.05 11.82 -6.35
CA GLY A 730 -61.98 11.20 -7.30
C GLY A 730 -61.29 10.27 -8.31
N LEU A 731 -61.73 9.01 -8.37
CA LEU A 731 -61.09 7.90 -9.08
C LEU A 731 -61.92 7.50 -10.33
N LEU A 732 -61.28 6.82 -11.30
CA LEU A 732 -61.82 5.85 -12.29
C LEU A 732 -62.12 6.24 -13.78
N ILE A 733 -61.37 5.57 -14.66
CA ILE A 733 -61.81 4.65 -15.75
C ILE A 733 -62.12 5.14 -17.19
N ALA A 734 -61.41 4.47 -18.13
CA ALA A 734 -61.74 4.11 -19.53
C ALA A 734 -61.85 5.18 -20.65
N LEU A 735 -61.73 4.82 -21.94
CA LEU A 735 -60.98 3.78 -22.69
C LEU A 735 -61.26 4.02 -24.19
N ALA A 736 -60.26 4.00 -25.08
CA ALA A 736 -60.52 3.95 -26.53
C ALA A 736 -59.37 3.24 -27.28
N ILE A 737 -59.72 2.19 -28.03
CA ILE A 737 -58.82 1.36 -28.85
C ILE A 737 -59.39 1.28 -30.27
N VAL A 738 -58.58 1.58 -31.29
CA VAL A 738 -58.67 1.11 -32.71
C VAL A 738 -57.23 1.22 -33.26
N VAL A 739 -56.46 0.24 -33.74
CA VAL A 739 -56.64 -1.06 -34.45
C VAL A 739 -56.76 -0.98 -35.98
N LEU A 740 -55.67 -1.33 -36.67
CA LEU A 740 -55.55 -1.96 -38.01
C LEU A 740 -54.05 -2.38 -38.13
N VAL A 741 -53.58 -3.63 -38.31
CA VAL A 741 -54.01 -4.81 -39.14
C VAL A 741 -53.90 -4.46 -40.64
N ALA A 742 -53.28 -5.20 -41.57
CA ALA A 742 -52.64 -6.54 -41.66
C ALA A 742 -51.57 -6.49 -42.80
N SER A 743 -50.73 -7.48 -43.17
CA SER A 743 -50.35 -8.85 -42.73
C SER A 743 -49.01 -9.21 -43.45
N GLY A 744 -48.16 -10.14 -42.99
CA GLY A 744 -48.20 -11.58 -43.36
C GLY A 744 -47.16 -11.93 -44.46
N VAL A 745 -46.76 -13.18 -44.75
CA VAL A 745 -46.90 -14.54 -44.15
C VAL A 745 -45.77 -15.39 -44.76
N GLY A 746 -45.27 -16.42 -44.05
CA GLY A 746 -44.55 -17.55 -44.68
C GLY A 746 -43.14 -17.86 -44.15
N ALA A 747 -42.74 -19.03 -43.63
CA ALA A 747 -43.35 -20.15 -42.90
C ALA A 747 -42.40 -21.38 -43.04
N LEU A 748 -42.25 -22.21 -41.98
CA LEU A 748 -41.69 -23.59 -41.97
C LEU A 748 -40.16 -23.74 -42.25
N MET A 749 -39.40 -24.71 -41.71
CA MET A 749 -39.63 -25.78 -40.72
C MET A 749 -38.27 -26.35 -40.19
N VAL A 750 -38.24 -26.88 -38.94
CA VAL A 750 -37.67 -28.20 -38.46
C VAL A 750 -36.28 -28.68 -39.00
N ALA A 751 -35.32 -29.28 -38.26
CA ALA A 751 -35.14 -29.84 -36.90
C ALA A 751 -33.62 -29.79 -36.54
N ALA A 752 -33.17 -29.55 -35.30
CA ALA A 752 -33.01 -30.47 -34.15
C ALA A 752 -31.87 -31.54 -34.24
N ILE A 753 -31.13 -31.69 -33.11
CA ILE A 753 -30.52 -32.93 -32.51
C ILE A 753 -29.02 -32.83 -32.10
N ARG A 754 -28.77 -32.92 -30.76
CA ARG A 754 -27.58 -33.47 -30.04
C ARG A 754 -26.20 -32.77 -30.20
N ARG A 755 -25.23 -32.92 -29.27
CA ARG A 755 -25.17 -33.26 -27.82
C ARG A 755 -23.71 -33.01 -27.37
N ARG A 756 -23.51 -32.62 -26.10
CA ARG A 756 -22.33 -32.92 -25.23
C ARG A 756 -20.89 -32.59 -25.70
N SER A 757 -20.20 -31.88 -24.78
CA SER A 757 -18.84 -32.19 -24.29
C SER A 757 -17.65 -32.06 -25.25
N GLY A 758 -16.86 -31.01 -25.00
CA GLY A 758 -15.46 -30.83 -25.37
C GLY A 758 -14.89 -29.81 -24.40
#